data_AF-A0A9D8KQ06-F1
#
_entry.id   AF-A0A9D8KQ06-F1
#
_cell.length_a   1.000
_cell.length_b   1.000
_cell.length_c   1.000
_cell.angle_alpha   90.00
_cell.angle_beta   90.00
_cell.angle_gamma   90.00
#
_symmetry.space_group_name_H-M   'P 1'
#
loop_
_entity.id
_entity.type
_entity.pdbx_description
1 polymer ?
#
loop_
_entity_poly.entity_id
_entity_poly.type
_entity_poly.pdbx_seq_one_letter_code
_entity_poly.pdbx_strand_id
1 'polypeptide(L)'
;MKLHAFVAMPFGSKPGHDGQLIDFNRVYAEYIRPALEAAGLEVFRADEEARAGDIRTDMFQELLVADLVVADLTLDNANVWYELGVRHALRARGVVLVQGPRPNQPFDIYTDRKLNYSLVDGAPDPAKLPAERDALTAMVRASMASSTRRKVSPVFQLIPNLEQPEWRRLLLAERNEFSDAYDSWSSRMEVARQKNRPGDILVLADETPMRALHLEAKRSAGNALLKLKQVELALEQFEMALELDGDDKASREKQAICLVLLNRFEDAREWVKQLTDDHPQDAESWALAGRVEKESWIARWRQPGLSPAQMHALAREENAALGEAIDPYYQAFVADPRHHYSGINALTLQLLRQHCGGDASQSVIDNLIGGVLWASLTAQERNRKDYWARASYAELCLLVNPLDSVRKEYGNMVATANRDWFALDSSRQTLTLLRDIDFRPAETAAALAIVDREIARSTPPFEPRQVLLFSGHMIDGPDRVPPRFPAEREALAAEGIAQALDQLGAGPGDLALAQAANGGDLLFLEACRARGVRLQLLLPFEEPEFIERSILVASNGEQWRQRYFAVTAALEVAPRIMPDELGPLPKSLRGEPANAFERCNLWLLYTALAWGVRKVRFVCLWNGGGGDGPGGTAHMYNEVKRRTGRVTWLDTRTLW
;
A
#
# COMPACT_ATOMS: atom_id res chain seq x y z
N MET A 1 7.57 -5.22 8.63
CA MET A 1 7.54 -5.60 10.07
C MET A 1 7.34 -7.12 10.20
N LYS A 2 7.76 -7.72 11.32
CA LYS A 2 7.59 -9.16 11.64
C LYS A 2 6.15 -9.46 12.12
N LEU A 3 5.66 -10.70 11.94
CA LEU A 3 4.37 -11.16 12.47
C LEU A 3 4.40 -11.19 14.01
N HIS A 4 3.25 -11.06 14.67
CA HIS A 4 3.14 -11.00 16.14
C HIS A 4 2.70 -12.33 16.75
N ALA A 5 3.44 -12.81 17.75
CA ALA A 5 3.13 -14.02 18.50
C ALA A 5 2.91 -13.73 19.98
N PHE A 6 1.72 -14.08 20.47
CA PHE A 6 1.39 -14.09 21.90
C PHE A 6 1.64 -15.47 22.50
N VAL A 7 2.32 -15.52 23.65
CA VAL A 7 2.65 -16.77 24.34
C VAL A 7 1.83 -16.89 25.63
N ALA A 8 0.89 -17.84 25.62
CA ALA A 8 0.07 -18.26 26.75
C ALA A 8 0.77 -19.41 27.48
N MET A 9 1.42 -19.13 28.62
CA MET A 9 2.18 -20.15 29.36
C MET A 9 2.25 -19.86 30.87
N PRO A 10 2.54 -20.86 31.73
CA PRO A 10 2.91 -20.61 33.11
C PRO A 10 4.20 -19.76 33.21
N PHE A 11 4.37 -19.01 34.30
CA PHE A 11 5.55 -18.18 34.54
C PHE A 11 6.32 -18.62 35.80
N GLY A 12 7.63 -18.35 35.81
CA GLY A 12 8.52 -18.71 36.92
C GLY A 12 8.70 -20.21 37.09
N SER A 13 9.12 -20.63 38.28
CA SER A 13 9.27 -22.04 38.63
C SER A 13 7.96 -22.59 39.21
N LYS A 14 7.44 -23.68 38.64
CA LYS A 14 6.19 -24.32 39.09
C LYS A 14 6.38 -25.83 39.26
N PRO A 15 5.74 -26.47 40.25
CA PRO A 15 5.80 -27.92 40.38
C PRO A 15 5.11 -28.59 39.19
N GLY A 16 5.83 -29.55 38.60
CA GLY A 16 5.35 -30.47 37.58
C GLY A 16 4.36 -31.48 38.14
N HIS A 17 3.77 -32.28 37.25
CA HIS A 17 2.88 -33.38 37.64
C HIS A 17 3.57 -34.46 38.50
N ASP A 18 4.90 -34.56 38.41
CA ASP A 18 5.78 -35.42 39.19
C ASP A 18 6.34 -34.74 40.45
N GLY A 19 5.95 -33.49 40.71
CA GLY A 19 6.43 -32.67 41.82
C GLY A 19 7.79 -32.00 41.59
N GLN A 20 8.50 -32.28 40.48
CA GLN A 20 9.75 -31.60 40.16
C GLN A 20 9.47 -30.16 39.71
N LEU A 21 10.32 -29.21 40.09
CA LEU A 21 10.16 -27.82 39.66
C LEU A 21 10.53 -27.69 38.19
N ILE A 22 9.63 -27.12 37.40
CA ILE A 22 9.85 -26.75 36.00
C ILE A 22 10.06 -25.23 35.93
N ASP A 23 11.15 -24.79 35.29
CA ASP A 23 11.48 -23.39 35.06
C ASP A 23 10.91 -22.91 33.72
N PHE A 24 9.74 -22.28 33.78
CA PHE A 24 9.07 -21.75 32.59
C PHE A 24 9.74 -20.50 32.02
N ASN A 25 10.59 -19.81 32.78
CA ASN A 25 11.39 -18.71 32.23
C ASN A 25 12.46 -19.25 31.29
N ARG A 26 13.07 -20.38 31.63
CA ARG A 26 14.01 -21.08 30.73
C ARG A 26 13.29 -21.70 29.54
N VAL A 27 12.13 -22.33 29.72
CA VAL A 27 11.30 -22.81 28.58
C VAL A 27 11.00 -21.66 27.61
N TYR A 28 10.64 -20.49 28.11
CA TYR A 28 10.38 -19.34 27.25
C TYR A 28 11.64 -18.81 26.56
N ALA A 29 12.68 -18.47 27.32
CA ALA A 29 13.89 -17.82 26.82
C ALA A 29 14.75 -18.74 25.95
N GLU A 30 14.75 -20.04 26.26
CA GLU A 30 15.54 -21.02 25.54
C GLU A 30 14.72 -21.75 24.48
N TYR A 31 13.47 -22.16 24.69
CA TYR A 31 12.76 -22.95 23.66
C TYR A 31 11.84 -22.09 22.79
N ILE A 32 10.83 -21.45 23.38
CA ILE A 32 9.71 -20.83 22.64
C ILE A 32 10.16 -19.57 21.90
N ARG A 33 10.76 -18.60 22.60
CA ARG A 33 11.12 -17.30 22.02
C ARG A 33 12.10 -17.45 20.85
N PRO A 34 13.23 -18.19 20.96
CA PRO A 34 14.17 -18.34 19.84
C PRO A 34 13.54 -19.03 18.62
N ALA A 35 12.66 -20.01 18.83
CA ALA A 35 12.00 -20.72 17.73
C ALA A 35 11.03 -19.82 16.97
N LEU A 36 10.28 -18.96 17.67
CA LEU A 36 9.37 -18.00 17.06
C LEU A 36 10.10 -16.84 16.38
N GLU A 37 11.18 -16.33 16.99
CA GLU A 37 12.04 -15.31 16.38
C GLU A 37 12.73 -15.83 15.11
N ALA A 38 13.18 -17.09 15.12
CA ALA A 38 13.71 -17.79 13.94
C ALA A 38 12.64 -18.01 12.86
N ALA A 39 11.37 -18.19 13.26
CA ALA A 39 10.24 -18.23 12.32
C ALA A 39 9.90 -16.85 11.72
N GLY A 40 10.55 -15.78 12.19
CA GLY A 40 10.34 -14.42 11.70
C GLY A 40 9.25 -13.65 12.43
N LEU A 41 8.84 -14.10 13.63
CA LEU A 41 7.86 -13.41 14.47
C LEU A 41 8.56 -12.55 15.51
N GLU A 42 7.89 -11.51 15.99
CA GLU A 42 8.19 -10.91 17.27
C GLU A 42 7.32 -11.56 18.34
N VAL A 43 7.92 -11.79 19.50
CA VAL A 43 7.35 -12.63 20.55
C VAL A 43 7.07 -11.80 21.77
N PHE A 44 5.86 -11.95 22.28
CA PHE A 44 5.39 -11.32 23.50
C PHE A 44 4.82 -12.37 24.46
N ARG A 45 5.17 -12.28 25.74
CA ARG A 45 4.64 -13.14 26.81
C ARG A 45 3.85 -12.27 27.78
N ALA A 46 2.73 -12.81 28.28
CA ALA A 46 1.73 -12.06 29.04
C ALA A 46 2.26 -11.31 30.28
N ASP A 47 3.37 -11.75 30.90
CA ASP A 47 3.99 -11.13 32.08
C ASP A 47 5.05 -10.07 31.75
N GLU A 48 5.39 -9.85 30.48
CA GLU A 48 6.29 -8.80 30.02
C GLU A 48 5.60 -7.42 29.89
N GLU A 49 4.28 -7.36 30.15
CA GLU A 49 3.52 -6.12 30.16
C GLU A 49 3.89 -5.25 31.38
N ALA A 50 4.63 -4.17 31.15
CA ALA A 50 5.12 -3.27 32.18
C ALA A 50 4.16 -2.09 32.47
N ARG A 51 3.01 -2.01 31.77
CA ARG A 51 2.08 -0.88 31.89
C ARG A 51 1.18 -0.98 33.14
N ALA A 52 0.87 0.17 33.72
CA ALA A 52 -0.16 0.28 34.76
C ALA A 52 -1.55 0.31 34.10
N GLY A 53 -2.38 -0.72 34.33
CA GLY A 53 -3.72 -0.88 33.73
C GLY A 53 -4.42 -2.16 34.22
N ASP A 54 -5.63 -2.46 33.74
CA ASP A 54 -6.29 -3.76 34.00
C ASP A 54 -5.69 -4.81 33.04
N ILE A 55 -4.74 -5.60 33.56
CA ILE A 55 -4.02 -6.69 32.89
C ILE A 55 -4.95 -7.59 32.04
N ARG A 56 -6.22 -7.71 32.41
CA ARG A 56 -7.21 -8.52 31.70
C ARG A 56 -7.63 -7.93 30.36
N THR A 57 -7.80 -6.61 30.25
CA THR A 57 -8.23 -5.95 29.00
C THR A 57 -7.17 -6.13 27.91
N ASP A 58 -5.90 -6.01 28.28
CA ASP A 58 -4.77 -6.12 27.34
C ASP A 58 -4.56 -7.57 26.87
N MET A 59 -4.74 -8.56 27.77
CA MET A 59 -4.67 -10.00 27.41
C MET A 59 -5.75 -10.41 26.38
N PHE A 60 -7.00 -9.99 26.56
CA PHE A 60 -8.06 -10.32 25.59
C PHE A 60 -7.83 -9.67 24.23
N GLN A 61 -7.31 -8.45 24.21
CA GLN A 61 -6.91 -7.79 22.98
C GLN A 61 -5.82 -8.59 22.28
N GLU A 62 -4.77 -9.02 22.99
CA GLU A 62 -3.71 -9.86 22.44
C GLU A 62 -4.22 -11.18 21.83
N LEU A 63 -5.13 -11.88 22.53
CA LEU A 63 -5.77 -13.10 22.00
C LEU A 63 -6.60 -12.83 20.75
N LEU A 64 -7.15 -11.62 20.62
CA LEU A 64 -7.90 -11.21 19.44
C LEU A 64 -6.99 -10.78 18.29
N VAL A 65 -5.92 -10.03 18.55
CA VAL A 65 -5.08 -9.37 17.53
C VAL A 65 -3.87 -10.17 17.07
N ALA A 66 -3.29 -11.01 17.93
CA ALA A 66 -2.07 -11.72 17.58
C ALA A 66 -2.25 -12.59 16.34
N ASP A 67 -1.24 -12.58 15.46
CA ASP A 67 -1.21 -13.41 14.26
C ASP A 67 -1.14 -14.89 14.66
N LEU A 68 -0.40 -15.18 15.73
CA LEU A 68 -0.24 -16.50 16.32
C LEU A 68 -0.38 -16.44 17.85
N VAL A 69 -1.10 -17.40 18.42
CA VAL A 69 -1.03 -17.74 19.85
C VAL A 69 -0.31 -19.07 20.00
N VAL A 70 0.74 -19.10 20.83
CA VAL A 70 1.36 -20.34 21.29
C VAL A 70 0.89 -20.64 22.70
N ALA A 71 0.22 -21.77 22.89
CA ALA A 71 -0.25 -22.21 24.21
C ALA A 71 0.62 -23.36 24.73
N ASP A 72 1.21 -23.17 25.91
CA ASP A 72 1.98 -24.18 26.63
C ASP A 72 1.08 -24.98 27.59
N LEU A 73 0.88 -26.24 27.23
CA LEU A 73 -0.06 -27.14 27.90
C LEU A 73 0.64 -28.12 28.86
N THR A 74 1.86 -27.80 29.29
CA THR A 74 2.66 -28.67 30.15
C THR A 74 2.04 -28.91 31.51
N LEU A 75 1.32 -27.91 32.05
CA LEU A 75 0.59 -27.99 33.31
C LEU A 75 -0.90 -27.69 33.10
N ASP A 76 -1.72 -28.14 34.04
CA ASP A 76 -3.15 -27.80 34.08
C ASP A 76 -3.35 -26.39 34.67
N ASN A 77 -2.86 -25.39 33.94
CA ASN A 77 -2.96 -23.99 34.30
C ASN A 77 -4.30 -23.40 33.82
N ALA A 78 -5.16 -23.02 34.76
CA ALA A 78 -6.49 -22.47 34.46
C ALA A 78 -6.45 -21.22 33.56
N ASN A 79 -5.42 -20.37 33.69
CA ASN A 79 -5.30 -19.16 32.86
C ASN A 79 -5.03 -19.54 31.41
N VAL A 80 -4.09 -20.46 31.16
CA VAL A 80 -3.75 -20.92 29.80
C VAL A 80 -4.95 -21.59 29.14
N TRP A 81 -5.72 -22.39 29.89
CA TRP A 81 -6.95 -23.00 29.37
C TRP A 81 -8.00 -21.96 28.98
N TYR A 82 -8.16 -20.94 29.80
CA TYR A 82 -9.08 -19.84 29.56
C TYR A 82 -8.68 -19.05 28.30
N GLU A 83 -7.41 -18.66 28.20
CA GLU A 83 -6.84 -17.94 27.05
C GLU A 83 -6.98 -18.73 25.75
N LEU A 84 -6.69 -20.04 25.77
CA LEU A 84 -6.85 -20.91 24.61
C LEU A 84 -8.31 -21.00 24.15
N GLY A 85 -9.25 -21.19 25.09
CA GLY A 85 -10.68 -21.24 24.79
C GLY A 85 -11.19 -19.95 24.16
N VAL A 86 -10.78 -18.80 24.71
CA VAL A 86 -11.08 -17.48 24.17
C VAL A 86 -10.52 -17.32 22.76
N ARG A 87 -9.26 -17.68 22.52
CA ARG A 87 -8.65 -17.62 21.19
C ARG A 87 -9.41 -18.48 20.18
N HIS A 88 -9.79 -19.71 20.56
CA HIS A 88 -10.57 -20.59 19.71
C HIS A 88 -11.95 -19.99 19.36
N ALA A 89 -12.58 -19.28 20.28
CA ALA A 89 -13.87 -18.62 20.03
C ALA A 89 -13.75 -17.36 19.16
N LEU A 90 -12.65 -16.62 19.27
CA LEU A 90 -12.47 -15.34 18.58
C LEU A 90 -11.82 -15.47 17.20
N ARG A 91 -10.99 -16.50 16.96
CA ARG A 91 -10.23 -16.61 15.71
C ARG A 91 -10.30 -18.03 15.16
N ALA A 92 -10.46 -18.13 13.84
CA ALA A 92 -10.61 -19.42 13.15
C ALA A 92 -9.28 -20.18 13.01
N ARG A 93 -8.13 -19.52 13.21
CA ARG A 93 -6.78 -20.08 13.00
C ARG A 93 -5.73 -19.34 13.85
N GLY A 94 -4.46 -19.70 13.65
CA GLY A 94 -3.33 -19.03 14.28
C GLY A 94 -3.14 -19.45 15.73
N VAL A 95 -3.21 -20.76 15.98
CA VAL A 95 -2.91 -21.37 17.28
C VAL A 95 -1.91 -22.50 17.05
N VAL A 96 -0.85 -22.54 17.86
CA VAL A 96 0.10 -23.65 17.94
C VAL A 96 0.17 -24.12 19.39
N LEU A 97 0.10 -25.43 19.60
CA LEU A 97 0.13 -26.04 20.93
C LEU A 97 1.50 -26.66 21.17
N VAL A 98 2.10 -26.35 22.32
CA VAL A 98 3.33 -26.99 22.80
C VAL A 98 3.10 -27.66 24.14
N GLN A 99 3.88 -28.68 24.45
CA GLN A 99 3.69 -29.47 25.66
C GLN A 99 4.98 -30.14 26.13
N GLY A 100 5.31 -30.00 27.39
CA GLY A 100 6.34 -30.79 28.06
C GLY A 100 5.83 -32.17 28.50
N PRO A 101 6.60 -32.89 29.31
CA PRO A 101 6.17 -34.15 29.90
C PRO A 101 4.91 -33.97 30.78
N ARG A 102 3.86 -34.75 30.49
CA ARG A 102 2.64 -34.83 31.32
C ARG A 102 2.04 -36.24 31.30
N PRO A 103 1.39 -36.70 32.37
CA PRO A 103 0.93 -38.09 32.50
C PRO A 103 -0.31 -38.41 31.66
N ASN A 104 -1.25 -37.46 31.54
CA ASN A 104 -2.53 -37.64 30.85
C ASN A 104 -2.76 -36.52 29.85
N GLN A 105 -3.41 -36.81 28.73
CA GLN A 105 -3.80 -35.80 27.74
C GLN A 105 -5.16 -35.18 28.09
N PRO A 106 -5.34 -33.85 27.98
CA PRO A 106 -6.62 -33.20 28.20
C PRO A 106 -7.67 -33.63 27.17
N PHE A 107 -8.89 -33.93 27.62
CA PHE A 107 -9.91 -34.58 26.80
C PHE A 107 -10.36 -33.73 25.60
N ASP A 108 -10.63 -32.43 25.74
CA ASP A 108 -11.22 -31.63 24.64
C ASP A 108 -10.23 -31.30 23.51
N ILE A 109 -8.93 -31.49 23.72
CA ILE A 109 -7.86 -31.16 22.76
C ILE A 109 -6.90 -32.34 22.52
N TYR A 110 -7.33 -33.57 22.84
CA TYR A 110 -6.46 -34.75 22.75
C TYR A 110 -6.06 -35.09 21.30
N THR A 111 -6.95 -34.81 20.34
CA THR A 111 -6.72 -35.00 18.91
C THR A 111 -5.89 -33.90 18.28
N ASP A 112 -5.74 -32.76 18.98
CA ASP A 112 -5.09 -31.60 18.41
C ASP A 112 -3.58 -31.84 18.31
N ARG A 113 -3.03 -31.48 17.15
CA ARG A 113 -1.61 -31.64 16.89
C ARG A 113 -0.83 -30.67 17.78
N LYS A 114 0.13 -31.20 18.52
CA LYS A 114 1.00 -30.45 19.44
C LYS A 114 2.44 -30.89 19.33
N LEU A 115 3.35 -29.97 19.59
CA LEU A 115 4.79 -30.25 19.64
C LEU A 115 5.21 -30.53 21.07
N ASN A 116 5.85 -31.68 21.26
CA ASN A 116 6.40 -32.03 22.55
C ASN A 116 7.83 -31.50 22.68
N TYR A 117 8.17 -30.96 23.84
CA TYR A 117 9.53 -30.59 24.20
C TYR A 117 10.01 -31.37 25.42
N SER A 118 11.31 -31.58 25.52
CA SER A 118 11.92 -32.41 26.56
C SER A 118 12.48 -31.58 27.69
N LEU A 119 12.40 -32.10 28.92
CA LEU A 119 12.93 -31.45 30.12
C LEU A 119 13.99 -32.34 30.79
N VAL A 120 15.07 -31.73 31.28
CA VAL A 120 16.08 -32.30 32.18
C VAL A 120 16.26 -31.33 33.34
N ASP A 121 16.12 -31.82 34.58
CA ASP A 121 16.20 -31.02 35.81
C ASP A 121 15.32 -29.75 35.77
N GLY A 122 14.10 -29.88 35.24
CA GLY A 122 13.14 -28.79 35.17
C GLY A 122 13.35 -27.77 34.05
N ALA A 123 14.36 -27.94 33.19
CA ALA A 123 14.68 -27.02 32.10
C ALA A 123 14.75 -27.73 30.74
N PRO A 124 14.67 -27.02 29.60
CA PRO A 124 14.75 -27.65 28.27
C PRO A 124 16.00 -28.52 28.11
N ASP A 125 15.82 -29.75 27.62
CA ASP A 125 16.88 -30.74 27.41
C ASP A 125 17.90 -30.20 26.38
N PRO A 126 19.15 -29.86 26.78
CA PRO A 126 20.12 -29.28 25.87
C PRO A 126 20.46 -30.17 24.67
N ALA A 127 20.34 -31.50 24.81
CA ALA A 127 20.65 -32.44 23.75
C ALA A 127 19.59 -32.45 22.63
N LYS A 128 18.34 -32.10 22.95
CA LYS A 128 17.21 -32.13 22.01
C LYS A 128 16.73 -30.74 21.60
N LEU A 129 17.03 -29.73 22.41
CA LEU A 129 16.59 -28.35 22.23
C LEU A 129 16.82 -27.80 20.82
N PRO A 130 17.96 -28.02 20.13
CA PRO A 130 18.12 -27.54 18.75
C PRO A 130 17.07 -28.14 17.79
N ALA A 131 16.85 -29.44 17.83
CA ALA A 131 15.89 -30.13 16.96
C ALA A 131 14.44 -29.78 17.31
N GLU A 132 14.13 -29.63 18.60
CA GLU A 132 12.80 -29.24 19.07
C GLU A 132 12.48 -27.78 18.67
N ARG A 133 13.45 -26.86 18.77
CA ARG A 133 13.32 -25.48 18.27
C ARG A 133 13.04 -25.47 16.77
N ASP A 134 13.82 -26.21 15.98
CA ASP A 134 13.63 -26.30 14.53
C ASP A 134 12.26 -26.85 14.16
N ALA A 135 11.76 -27.84 14.91
CA ALA A 135 10.41 -28.38 14.73
C ALA A 135 9.31 -27.35 15.02
N LEU A 136 9.47 -26.55 16.09
CA LEU A 136 8.55 -25.46 16.40
C LEU A 136 8.59 -24.36 15.34
N THR A 137 9.78 -23.93 14.92
CA THR A 137 9.96 -22.98 13.82
C THR A 137 9.28 -23.48 12.54
N ALA A 138 9.46 -24.76 12.18
CA ALA A 138 8.86 -25.35 10.99
C ALA A 138 7.33 -25.42 11.07
N MET A 139 6.78 -25.86 12.21
CA MET A 139 5.31 -25.90 12.41
C MET A 139 4.72 -24.50 12.34
N VAL A 140 5.36 -23.51 12.96
CA VAL A 140 4.88 -22.13 12.95
C VAL A 140 4.88 -21.57 11.53
N ARG A 141 5.98 -21.73 10.78
CA ARG A 141 6.03 -21.30 9.36
C ARG A 141 4.94 -21.98 8.52
N ALA A 142 4.74 -23.28 8.68
CA ALA A 142 3.71 -24.03 7.96
C ALA A 142 2.28 -23.57 8.35
N SER A 143 2.03 -23.31 9.63
CA SER A 143 0.74 -22.80 10.13
C SER A 143 0.44 -21.40 9.62
N MET A 144 1.44 -20.52 9.55
CA MET A 144 1.27 -19.17 9.03
C MET A 144 1.03 -19.17 7.51
N ALA A 145 1.72 -20.04 6.77
CA ALA A 145 1.59 -20.17 5.32
C ALA A 145 0.32 -20.91 4.83
N SER A 146 -0.43 -21.58 5.72
CA SER A 146 -1.63 -22.31 5.32
C SER A 146 -2.76 -21.36 4.88
N SER A 147 -3.56 -21.76 3.87
CA SER A 147 -4.74 -21.01 3.40
C SER A 147 -5.65 -20.55 4.55
N THR A 148 -6.12 -19.30 4.47
CA THR A 148 -7.07 -18.71 5.42
C THR A 148 -8.43 -19.39 5.43
N ARG A 149 -8.80 -20.11 4.35
CA ARG A 149 -10.00 -20.98 4.28
C ARG A 149 -9.92 -22.18 5.22
N ARG A 150 -8.72 -22.61 5.61
CA ARG A 150 -8.52 -23.73 6.52
C ARG A 150 -8.78 -23.29 7.96
N LYS A 151 -9.97 -23.60 8.46
CA LYS A 151 -10.33 -23.43 9.87
C LYS A 151 -9.58 -24.46 10.72
N VAL A 152 -8.85 -24.01 11.72
CA VAL A 152 -8.10 -24.86 12.67
C VAL A 152 -8.75 -24.84 14.06
N SER A 153 -9.42 -23.75 14.42
CA SER A 153 -10.18 -23.68 15.67
C SER A 153 -11.31 -24.72 15.68
N PRO A 154 -11.42 -25.54 16.75
CA PRO A 154 -12.53 -26.48 16.91
C PRO A 154 -13.90 -25.79 16.87
N VAL A 155 -14.01 -24.57 17.40
CA VAL A 155 -15.27 -23.80 17.44
C VAL A 155 -15.75 -23.48 16.02
N PHE A 156 -14.86 -22.96 15.17
CA PHE A 156 -15.20 -22.59 13.79
C PHE A 156 -15.35 -23.80 12.86
N GLN A 157 -14.75 -24.95 13.20
CA GLN A 157 -14.96 -26.21 12.49
C GLN A 157 -16.33 -26.81 12.80
N LEU A 158 -16.73 -26.81 14.07
CA LEU A 158 -17.95 -27.49 14.54
C LEU A 158 -19.22 -26.64 14.39
N ILE A 159 -19.10 -25.31 14.31
CA ILE A 159 -20.23 -24.39 14.14
C ILE A 159 -20.18 -23.81 12.71
N PRO A 160 -20.89 -24.41 11.74
CA PRO A 160 -20.94 -23.89 10.38
C PRO A 160 -21.57 -22.48 10.37
N ASN A 161 -21.08 -21.62 9.49
CA ASN A 161 -21.48 -20.21 9.34
C ASN A 161 -21.13 -19.28 10.52
N LEU A 162 -20.40 -19.75 11.54
CA LEU A 162 -19.84 -18.82 12.53
C LEU A 162 -18.83 -17.89 11.83
N GLU A 163 -19.10 -16.60 11.89
CA GLU A 163 -18.21 -15.54 11.40
C GLU A 163 -17.26 -15.10 12.52
N GLN A 164 -16.03 -14.79 12.16
CA GLN A 164 -15.10 -14.19 13.11
C GLN A 164 -15.64 -12.80 13.50
N PRO A 165 -15.53 -12.40 14.78
CA PRO A 165 -15.91 -11.05 15.19
C PRO A 165 -15.20 -10.02 14.30
N GLU A 166 -15.89 -8.92 14.01
CA GLU A 166 -15.28 -7.74 13.41
C GLU A 166 -14.35 -7.07 14.42
N TRP A 167 -13.24 -7.73 14.72
CA TRP A 167 -12.29 -7.35 15.75
C TRP A 167 -11.78 -5.92 15.57
N ARG A 168 -11.74 -5.43 14.32
CA ARG A 168 -11.43 -4.04 13.96
C ARG A 168 -12.41 -3.06 14.59
N ARG A 169 -13.71 -3.30 14.42
CA ARG A 169 -14.76 -2.48 15.03
C ARG A 169 -14.67 -2.57 16.55
N LEU A 170 -14.33 -3.73 17.09
CA LEU A 170 -14.21 -3.92 18.55
C LEU A 170 -13.02 -3.17 19.15
N LEU A 171 -11.85 -3.16 18.49
CA LEU A 171 -10.66 -2.44 18.96
C LEU A 171 -10.79 -0.92 18.85
N LEU A 172 -11.49 -0.45 17.81
CA LEU A 172 -11.65 0.97 17.52
C LEU A 172 -12.95 1.58 18.09
N ALA A 173 -13.82 0.76 18.71
CA ALA A 173 -15.13 1.23 19.20
C ALA A 173 -15.02 2.18 20.38
N GLU A 174 -14.05 1.97 21.27
CA GLU A 174 -13.82 2.82 22.44
C GLU A 174 -12.51 3.57 22.29
N ARG A 175 -12.49 4.84 22.74
CA ARG A 175 -11.27 5.63 22.75
C ARG A 175 -10.24 5.00 23.68
N ASN A 176 -9.14 4.56 23.09
CA ASN A 176 -7.96 4.05 23.77
C ASN A 176 -6.71 4.48 22.98
N GLU A 177 -5.52 4.17 23.50
CA GLU A 177 -4.26 4.54 22.82
C GLU A 177 -4.17 3.97 21.39
N PHE A 178 -4.76 2.79 21.15
CA PHE A 178 -4.76 2.14 19.85
C PHE A 178 -5.67 2.87 18.85
N SER A 179 -6.90 3.21 19.24
CA SER A 179 -7.83 3.97 18.40
C SER A 179 -7.25 5.36 18.09
N ASP A 180 -6.65 6.03 19.07
CA ASP A 180 -6.05 7.36 18.87
C ASP A 180 -4.84 7.30 17.93
N ALA A 181 -3.98 6.27 18.07
CA ALA A 181 -2.86 6.04 17.16
C ALA A 181 -3.33 5.72 15.73
N TYR A 182 -4.38 4.91 15.59
CA TYR A 182 -4.99 4.58 14.30
C TYR A 182 -5.62 5.80 13.63
N ASP A 183 -6.44 6.56 14.35
CA ASP A 183 -7.10 7.76 13.84
C ASP A 183 -6.07 8.82 13.40
N SER A 184 -5.00 8.97 14.19
CA SER A 184 -3.88 9.86 13.86
C SER A 184 -3.17 9.42 12.58
N TRP A 185 -2.84 8.12 12.45
CA TRP A 185 -2.23 7.54 11.25
C TRP A 185 -3.14 7.67 10.02
N SER A 186 -4.42 7.33 10.15
CA SER A 186 -5.43 7.37 9.09
C SER A 186 -5.67 8.81 8.61
N SER A 187 -5.74 9.77 9.54
CA SER A 187 -5.81 11.19 9.23
C SER A 187 -4.59 11.67 8.43
N ARG A 188 -3.37 11.26 8.80
CA ARG A 188 -2.16 11.60 8.03
C ARG A 188 -2.15 10.99 6.63
N MET A 189 -2.59 9.74 6.51
CA MET A 189 -2.79 9.08 5.22
C MET A 189 -3.73 9.89 4.31
N GLU A 190 -4.83 10.38 4.85
CA GLU A 190 -5.79 11.21 4.12
C GLU A 190 -5.24 12.60 3.79
N VAL A 191 -4.50 13.24 4.70
CA VAL A 191 -3.80 14.52 4.44
C VAL A 191 -2.77 14.36 3.32
N ALA A 192 -1.97 13.28 3.34
CA ALA A 192 -1.02 12.98 2.29
C ALA A 192 -1.71 12.80 0.93
N ARG A 193 -2.84 12.10 0.90
CA ARG A 193 -3.67 11.96 -0.30
C ARG A 193 -4.17 13.30 -0.81
N GLN A 194 -4.74 14.14 0.06
CA GLN A 194 -5.28 15.45 -0.31
C GLN A 194 -4.19 16.39 -0.84
N LYS A 195 -2.99 16.33 -0.27
CA LYS A 195 -1.82 17.09 -0.72
C LYS A 195 -1.10 16.46 -1.92
N ASN A 196 -1.62 15.38 -2.51
CA ASN A 196 -1.03 14.64 -3.63
C ASN A 196 0.41 14.18 -3.36
N ARG A 197 0.63 13.52 -2.21
CA ARG A 197 1.95 13.07 -1.74
C ARG A 197 2.01 11.55 -1.60
N PRO A 198 2.15 10.84 -2.73
CA PRO A 198 2.24 9.38 -2.74
C PRO A 198 3.44 8.81 -1.98
N GLY A 199 4.57 9.54 -1.91
CA GLY A 199 5.72 9.12 -1.11
C GLY A 199 5.41 8.99 0.38
N ASP A 200 4.61 9.91 0.93
CA ASP A 200 4.19 9.92 2.34
C ASP A 200 3.28 8.75 2.63
N ILE A 201 2.34 8.47 1.71
CA ILE A 201 1.42 7.33 1.78
C ILE A 201 2.21 6.03 1.92
N LEU A 202 3.25 5.85 1.10
CA LEU A 202 4.07 4.64 1.12
C LEU A 202 4.82 4.48 2.46
N VAL A 203 5.39 5.56 3.01
CA VAL A 203 6.07 5.48 4.32
C VAL A 203 5.06 5.15 5.42
N LEU A 204 3.92 5.85 5.46
CA LEU A 204 2.87 5.60 6.45
C LEU A 204 2.31 4.18 6.35
N ALA A 205 2.20 3.61 5.15
CA ALA A 205 1.76 2.23 4.95
C ALA A 205 2.73 1.20 5.56
N ASP A 206 4.03 1.49 5.55
CA ASP A 206 5.06 0.64 6.17
C ASP A 206 5.14 0.80 7.69
N GLU A 207 4.61 1.92 8.21
CA GLU A 207 4.70 2.33 9.61
C GLU A 207 3.35 2.27 10.35
N THR A 208 2.50 1.30 9.97
CA THR A 208 1.18 1.15 10.61
C THR A 208 1.35 1.00 12.12
N PRO A 209 0.58 1.75 12.95
CA PRO A 209 0.77 1.74 14.41
C PRO A 209 0.43 0.39 15.05
N MET A 210 -0.35 -0.45 14.36
CA MET A 210 -0.75 -1.77 14.81
C MET A 210 -0.56 -2.82 13.71
N ARG A 211 0.07 -3.93 14.07
CA ARG A 211 0.38 -5.03 13.14
C ARG A 211 -0.84 -5.71 12.57
N ALA A 212 -1.86 -5.91 13.40
CA ALA A 212 -3.11 -6.51 12.98
C ALA A 212 -3.75 -5.72 11.82
N LEU A 213 -3.45 -4.42 11.69
CA LEU A 213 -3.97 -3.55 10.64
C LEU A 213 -3.07 -3.44 9.41
N HIS A 214 -1.98 -4.22 9.30
CA HIS A 214 -1.08 -4.14 8.13
C HIS A 214 -1.82 -4.34 6.80
N LEU A 215 -2.71 -5.33 6.71
CA LEU A 215 -3.50 -5.54 5.50
C LEU A 215 -4.32 -4.30 5.16
N GLU A 216 -4.96 -3.69 6.16
CA GLU A 216 -5.77 -2.49 5.97
C GLU A 216 -4.91 -1.28 5.60
N ALA A 217 -3.72 -1.15 6.16
CA ALA A 217 -2.78 -0.11 5.80
C ALA A 217 -2.33 -0.22 4.35
N LYS A 218 -1.95 -1.43 3.92
CA LYS A 218 -1.60 -1.72 2.52
C LYS A 218 -2.77 -1.44 1.59
N ARG A 219 -3.96 -1.93 1.91
CA ARG A 219 -5.17 -1.66 1.11
C ARG A 219 -5.54 -0.18 1.08
N SER A 220 -5.46 0.53 2.20
CA SER A 220 -5.76 1.95 2.30
C SER A 220 -4.75 2.79 1.51
N ALA A 221 -3.47 2.43 1.59
CA ALA A 221 -2.42 3.02 0.78
C ALA A 221 -2.66 2.77 -0.71
N GLY A 222 -2.96 1.53 -1.11
CA GLY A 222 -3.31 1.19 -2.49
C GLY A 222 -4.49 2.00 -3.01
N ASN A 223 -5.56 2.13 -2.22
CA ASN A 223 -6.72 2.95 -2.57
C ASN A 223 -6.37 4.44 -2.71
N ALA A 224 -5.55 4.97 -1.80
CA ALA A 224 -5.10 6.36 -1.86
C ALA A 224 -4.23 6.60 -3.11
N LEU A 225 -3.26 5.73 -3.37
CA LEU A 225 -2.37 5.79 -4.53
C LEU A 225 -3.14 5.67 -5.86
N LEU A 226 -4.14 4.80 -5.94
CA LEU A 226 -4.99 4.66 -7.12
C LEU A 226 -5.77 5.96 -7.40
N LYS A 227 -6.26 6.64 -6.35
CA LYS A 227 -6.88 7.97 -6.47
C LYS A 227 -5.89 9.04 -6.95
N LEU A 228 -4.59 8.88 -6.66
CA LEU A 228 -3.52 9.74 -7.16
C LEU A 228 -2.97 9.30 -8.54
N LYS A 229 -3.63 8.35 -9.21
CA LYS A 229 -3.20 7.74 -10.48
C LYS A 229 -1.80 7.09 -10.41
N GLN A 230 -1.37 6.66 -9.23
CA GLN A 230 -0.12 5.93 -9.01
C GLN A 230 -0.37 4.42 -9.11
N VAL A 231 -0.66 3.95 -10.32
CA VAL A 231 -1.23 2.61 -10.56
C VAL A 231 -0.26 1.49 -10.19
N GLU A 232 1.00 1.60 -10.59
CA GLU A 232 2.02 0.59 -10.29
C GLU A 232 2.27 0.47 -8.78
N LEU A 233 2.39 1.61 -8.09
CA LEU A 233 2.57 1.62 -6.63
C LEU A 233 1.32 1.12 -5.91
N ALA A 234 0.12 1.43 -6.41
CA ALA A 234 -1.12 0.91 -5.86
C ALA A 234 -1.19 -0.62 -6.00
N LEU A 235 -0.82 -1.16 -7.17
CA LEU A 235 -0.74 -2.60 -7.41
C LEU A 235 0.20 -3.28 -6.41
N GLU A 236 1.42 -2.74 -6.22
CA GLU A 236 2.37 -3.28 -5.24
C GLU A 236 1.76 -3.32 -3.82
N GLN A 237 0.98 -2.31 -3.42
CA GLN A 237 0.33 -2.33 -2.11
C GLN A 237 -0.79 -3.38 -2.03
N PHE A 238 -1.59 -3.57 -3.08
CA PHE A 238 -2.61 -4.62 -3.09
C PHE A 238 -2.01 -6.02 -3.13
N GLU A 239 -0.92 -6.22 -3.88
CA GLU A 239 -0.16 -7.48 -3.87
C GLU A 239 0.37 -7.78 -2.46
N MET A 240 0.98 -6.80 -1.78
CA MET A 240 1.39 -6.96 -0.37
C MET A 240 0.21 -7.24 0.57
N ALA A 241 -0.98 -6.67 0.33
CA ALA A 241 -2.18 -6.99 1.11
C ALA A 241 -2.63 -8.44 0.87
N LEU A 242 -2.53 -8.94 -0.36
CA LEU A 242 -2.90 -10.31 -0.74
C LEU A 242 -1.85 -11.35 -0.36
N GLU A 243 -0.58 -10.95 -0.18
CA GLU A 243 0.42 -11.79 0.49
C GLU A 243 0.04 -12.05 1.96
N LEU A 244 -0.63 -11.09 2.62
CA LEU A 244 -1.11 -11.22 4.00
C LEU A 244 -2.43 -12.03 4.07
N ASP A 245 -3.37 -11.74 3.17
CA ASP A 245 -4.60 -12.52 3.02
C ASP A 245 -5.00 -12.60 1.54
N GLY A 246 -4.67 -13.74 0.93
CA GLY A 246 -4.94 -13.97 -0.48
C GLY A 246 -6.42 -13.96 -0.83
N ASP A 247 -7.33 -14.08 0.15
CA ASP A 247 -8.79 -14.08 -0.03
C ASP A 247 -9.45 -12.71 0.24
N ASP A 248 -8.69 -11.63 0.50
CA ASP A 248 -9.27 -10.30 0.69
C ASP A 248 -9.89 -9.78 -0.62
N LYS A 249 -11.22 -9.97 -0.76
CA LYS A 249 -12.02 -9.57 -1.93
C LYS A 249 -11.72 -8.13 -2.39
N ALA A 250 -11.72 -7.19 -1.44
CA ALA A 250 -11.50 -5.78 -1.75
C ALA A 250 -10.13 -5.52 -2.39
N SER A 251 -9.06 -6.19 -1.93
CA SER A 251 -7.73 -6.06 -2.54
C SER A 251 -7.65 -6.75 -3.89
N ARG A 252 -8.30 -7.92 -4.07
CA ARG A 252 -8.40 -8.60 -5.38
C ARG A 252 -9.09 -7.74 -6.44
N GLU A 253 -10.20 -7.10 -6.08
CA GLU A 253 -10.94 -6.17 -6.96
C GLU A 253 -10.05 -5.01 -7.42
N LYS A 254 -9.33 -4.39 -6.48
CA LYS A 254 -8.45 -3.27 -6.80
C LYS A 254 -7.21 -3.70 -7.58
N GLN A 255 -6.69 -4.90 -7.35
CA GLN A 255 -5.64 -5.48 -8.18
C GLN A 255 -6.11 -5.65 -9.64
N ALA A 256 -7.31 -6.18 -9.87
CA ALA A 256 -7.87 -6.28 -11.22
C ALA A 256 -7.97 -4.90 -11.91
N ILE A 257 -8.42 -3.87 -11.18
CA ILE A 257 -8.44 -2.48 -11.70
C ILE A 257 -7.04 -2.02 -12.09
N CYS A 258 -6.02 -2.26 -11.26
CA CYS A 258 -4.66 -1.83 -11.55
C CYS A 258 -4.10 -2.57 -12.78
N LEU A 259 -4.33 -3.88 -12.90
CA LEU A 259 -3.89 -4.67 -14.05
C LEU A 259 -4.50 -4.16 -15.36
N VAL A 260 -5.80 -3.82 -15.36
CA VAL A 260 -6.47 -3.20 -16.52
C VAL A 260 -5.83 -1.87 -16.89
N LEU A 261 -5.58 -0.99 -15.91
CA LEU A 261 -4.95 0.32 -16.15
C LEU A 261 -3.50 0.20 -16.67
N LEU A 262 -2.83 -0.91 -16.40
CA LEU A 262 -1.49 -1.25 -16.91
C LEU A 262 -1.54 -2.03 -18.24
N ASN A 263 -2.72 -2.22 -18.85
CA ASN A 263 -2.96 -3.03 -20.04
C ASN A 263 -2.54 -4.51 -19.91
N ARG A 264 -2.54 -5.05 -18.69
CA ARG A 264 -2.26 -6.47 -18.39
C ARG A 264 -3.56 -7.28 -18.39
N PHE A 265 -4.23 -7.34 -19.55
CA PHE A 265 -5.60 -7.86 -19.65
C PHE A 265 -5.71 -9.36 -19.33
N GLU A 266 -4.76 -10.19 -19.77
CA GLU A 266 -4.81 -11.64 -19.47
C GLU A 266 -4.69 -11.92 -17.98
N ASP A 267 -3.77 -11.25 -17.29
CA ASP A 267 -3.65 -11.34 -15.83
C ASP A 267 -4.95 -10.87 -15.16
N ALA A 268 -5.52 -9.75 -15.62
CA ALA A 268 -6.77 -9.22 -15.08
C ALA A 268 -7.95 -10.20 -15.27
N ARG A 269 -8.03 -10.90 -16.42
CA ARG A 269 -9.06 -11.92 -16.70
C ARG A 269 -9.00 -13.08 -15.73
N GLU A 270 -7.81 -13.58 -15.44
CA GLU A 270 -7.64 -14.66 -14.46
C GLU A 270 -8.18 -14.25 -13.09
N TRP A 271 -7.83 -13.04 -12.64
CA TRP A 271 -8.27 -12.50 -11.36
C TRP A 271 -9.79 -12.28 -11.28
N VAL A 272 -10.40 -11.63 -12.28
CA VAL A 272 -11.85 -11.37 -12.27
C VAL A 272 -12.67 -12.65 -12.41
N LYS A 273 -12.16 -13.67 -13.11
CA LYS A 273 -12.81 -14.98 -13.18
C LYS A 273 -12.90 -15.64 -11.80
N GLN A 274 -11.81 -15.65 -11.05
CA GLN A 274 -11.81 -16.17 -9.68
C GLN A 274 -12.77 -15.38 -8.78
N LEU A 275 -12.82 -14.05 -8.93
CA LEU A 275 -13.77 -13.20 -8.19
C LEU A 275 -15.23 -13.54 -8.51
N THR A 276 -15.58 -13.73 -9.79
CA THR A 276 -16.96 -14.09 -10.18
C THR A 276 -17.34 -15.51 -9.78
N ASP A 277 -16.38 -16.45 -9.76
CA ASP A 277 -16.60 -17.82 -9.29
C ASP A 277 -16.81 -17.86 -7.76
N ASP A 278 -16.01 -17.10 -6.99
CA ASP A 278 -16.13 -17.00 -5.53
C ASP A 278 -17.36 -16.13 -5.10
N HIS A 279 -17.78 -15.16 -5.92
CA HIS A 279 -18.85 -14.20 -5.63
C HIS A 279 -19.87 -14.04 -6.78
N PRO A 280 -20.65 -15.08 -7.11
CA PRO A 280 -21.49 -15.10 -8.32
C PRO A 280 -22.65 -14.10 -8.33
N GLN A 281 -23.03 -13.54 -7.19
CA GLN A 281 -24.12 -12.55 -7.06
C GLN A 281 -23.61 -11.12 -6.81
N ASP A 282 -22.30 -10.89 -6.84
CA ASP A 282 -21.71 -9.60 -6.52
C ASP A 282 -21.59 -8.71 -7.77
N ALA A 283 -22.32 -7.60 -7.78
CA ALA A 283 -22.37 -6.70 -8.93
C ALA A 283 -21.02 -6.05 -9.26
N GLU A 284 -20.19 -5.72 -8.26
CA GLU A 284 -18.88 -5.10 -8.47
C GLU A 284 -17.93 -6.07 -9.18
N SER A 285 -17.89 -7.34 -8.74
CA SER A 285 -17.05 -8.39 -9.34
C SER A 285 -17.39 -8.60 -10.82
N TRP A 286 -18.67 -8.66 -11.16
CA TRP A 286 -19.13 -8.75 -12.55
C TRP A 286 -18.84 -7.48 -13.37
N ALA A 287 -18.99 -6.29 -12.78
CA ALA A 287 -18.69 -5.03 -13.44
C ALA A 287 -17.19 -4.89 -13.75
N LEU A 288 -16.32 -5.42 -12.89
CA LEU A 288 -14.88 -5.50 -13.13
C LEU A 288 -14.54 -6.43 -14.28
N ALA A 289 -15.17 -7.60 -14.37
CA ALA A 289 -15.01 -8.49 -15.52
C ALA A 289 -15.42 -7.79 -16.83
N GLY A 290 -16.54 -7.05 -16.83
CA GLY A 290 -16.97 -6.25 -17.98
C GLY A 290 -15.97 -5.16 -18.34
N ARG A 291 -15.36 -4.53 -17.34
CA ARG A 291 -14.31 -3.52 -17.54
C ARG A 291 -13.07 -4.12 -18.21
N VAL A 292 -12.62 -5.30 -17.76
CA VAL A 292 -11.46 -5.99 -18.36
C VAL A 292 -11.68 -6.22 -19.84
N GLU A 293 -12.82 -6.78 -20.21
CA GLU A 293 -13.12 -7.06 -21.62
C GLU A 293 -13.37 -5.80 -22.44
N LYS A 294 -14.04 -4.78 -21.87
CA LYS A 294 -14.22 -3.48 -22.52
C LYS A 294 -12.88 -2.84 -22.87
N GLU A 295 -11.97 -2.72 -21.90
CA GLU A 295 -10.67 -2.07 -22.14
C GLU A 295 -9.80 -2.91 -23.07
N SER A 296 -9.87 -4.25 -22.97
CA SER A 296 -9.22 -5.14 -23.94
C SER A 296 -9.77 -4.97 -25.35
N TRP A 297 -11.08 -4.78 -25.53
CA TRP A 297 -11.69 -4.52 -26.83
C TRP A 297 -11.20 -3.18 -27.40
N ILE A 298 -11.21 -2.11 -26.60
CA ILE A 298 -10.72 -0.77 -27.00
C ILE A 298 -9.27 -0.84 -27.47
N ALA A 299 -8.41 -1.56 -26.75
CA ALA A 299 -6.98 -1.66 -27.06
C ALA A 299 -6.68 -2.32 -28.42
N ARG A 300 -7.59 -3.12 -28.98
CA ARG A 300 -7.39 -3.82 -30.27
C ARG A 300 -7.49 -2.89 -31.47
N TRP A 301 -8.42 -1.94 -31.45
CA TRP A 301 -8.70 -1.07 -32.60
C TRP A 301 -8.21 0.37 -32.43
N ARG A 302 -8.02 0.84 -31.18
CA ARG A 302 -7.69 2.25 -30.90
C ARG A 302 -6.19 2.51 -30.91
N GLN A 303 -5.64 2.76 -32.08
CA GLN A 303 -4.20 2.98 -32.27
C GLN A 303 -3.84 4.44 -32.60
N PRO A 304 -2.74 5.00 -32.06
CA PRO A 304 -2.29 6.35 -32.40
C PRO A 304 -2.07 6.52 -33.91
N GLY A 305 -2.52 7.64 -34.47
CA GLY A 305 -2.31 8.00 -35.88
C GLY A 305 -3.40 7.54 -36.85
N LEU A 306 -4.38 6.75 -36.41
CA LEU A 306 -5.55 6.38 -37.22
C LEU A 306 -6.60 7.50 -37.21
N SER A 307 -7.32 7.65 -38.33
CA SER A 307 -8.51 8.51 -38.38
C SER A 307 -9.72 7.83 -37.71
N PRO A 308 -10.73 8.60 -37.25
CA PRO A 308 -11.96 8.01 -36.68
C PRO A 308 -12.65 7.00 -37.60
N ALA A 309 -12.63 7.23 -38.92
CA ALA A 309 -13.19 6.27 -39.88
C ALA A 309 -12.42 4.93 -39.90
N GLN A 310 -11.09 4.97 -39.81
CA GLN A 310 -10.26 3.75 -39.72
C GLN A 310 -10.46 3.04 -38.39
N MET A 311 -10.48 3.77 -37.27
CA MET A 311 -10.73 3.22 -35.94
C MET A 311 -12.12 2.55 -35.87
N HIS A 312 -13.15 3.20 -36.42
CA HIS A 312 -14.48 2.62 -36.52
C HIS A 312 -14.48 1.33 -37.36
N ALA A 313 -13.81 1.31 -38.52
CA ALA A 313 -13.71 0.10 -39.32
C ALA A 313 -13.08 -1.08 -38.54
N LEU A 314 -11.98 -0.84 -37.81
CA LEU A 314 -11.36 -1.87 -36.97
C LEU A 314 -12.24 -2.29 -35.78
N ALA A 315 -12.94 -1.35 -35.15
CA ALA A 315 -13.88 -1.67 -34.06
C ALA A 315 -15.01 -2.61 -34.52
N ARG A 316 -15.44 -2.49 -35.79
CA ARG A 316 -16.44 -3.39 -36.40
C ARG A 316 -15.92 -4.81 -36.58
N GLU A 317 -14.64 -4.98 -36.89
CA GLU A 317 -14.01 -6.30 -37.02
C GLU A 317 -13.94 -7.03 -35.67
N GLU A 318 -13.89 -6.28 -34.56
CA GLU A 318 -13.82 -6.80 -33.19
C GLU A 318 -15.20 -6.98 -32.51
N ASN A 319 -16.28 -7.19 -33.28
CA ASN A 319 -17.65 -7.27 -32.74
C ASN A 319 -17.83 -8.40 -31.70
N ALA A 320 -17.15 -9.53 -31.89
CA ALA A 320 -17.22 -10.66 -30.95
C ALA A 320 -16.68 -10.27 -29.56
N ALA A 321 -15.52 -9.61 -29.52
CA ALA A 321 -14.93 -9.12 -28.27
C ALA A 321 -15.80 -8.04 -27.59
N LEU A 322 -16.50 -7.22 -28.39
CA LEU A 322 -17.50 -6.28 -27.86
C LEU A 322 -18.69 -7.02 -27.21
N GLY A 323 -19.11 -8.16 -27.76
CA GLY A 323 -20.12 -9.04 -27.17
C GLY A 323 -19.71 -9.56 -25.78
N GLU A 324 -18.49 -10.09 -25.67
CA GLU A 324 -17.92 -10.59 -24.40
C GLU A 324 -17.86 -9.50 -23.31
N ALA A 325 -17.68 -8.23 -23.69
CA ALA A 325 -17.66 -7.12 -22.74
C ALA A 325 -19.04 -6.71 -22.20
N ILE A 326 -20.13 -7.01 -22.93
CA ILE A 326 -21.49 -6.61 -22.56
C ILE A 326 -22.03 -7.49 -21.43
N ASP A 327 -21.87 -8.81 -21.56
CA ASP A 327 -22.53 -9.78 -20.68
C ASP A 327 -22.19 -9.57 -19.20
N PRO A 328 -20.93 -9.37 -18.78
CA PRO A 328 -20.61 -9.14 -17.38
C PRO A 328 -21.22 -7.85 -16.82
N TYR A 329 -21.24 -6.76 -17.59
CA TYR A 329 -21.90 -5.52 -17.15
C TYR A 329 -23.42 -5.69 -17.02
N TYR A 330 -24.03 -6.45 -17.93
CA TYR A 330 -25.44 -6.79 -17.84
C TYR A 330 -25.75 -7.63 -16.60
N GLN A 331 -24.97 -8.69 -16.33
CA GLN A 331 -25.11 -9.51 -15.12
C GLN A 331 -24.93 -8.68 -13.84
N ALA A 332 -23.95 -7.79 -13.80
CA ALA A 332 -23.75 -6.88 -12.68
C ALA A 332 -24.99 -6.01 -12.40
N PHE A 333 -25.60 -5.45 -13.44
CA PHE A 333 -26.79 -4.61 -13.30
C PHE A 333 -28.05 -5.39 -12.92
N VAL A 334 -28.17 -6.64 -13.39
CA VAL A 334 -29.25 -7.56 -12.96
C VAL A 334 -29.08 -7.92 -11.48
N ALA A 335 -27.86 -8.16 -11.02
CA ALA A 335 -27.56 -8.50 -9.62
C ALA A 335 -27.84 -7.33 -8.66
N ASP A 336 -27.48 -6.10 -9.02
CA ASP A 336 -27.83 -4.89 -8.25
C ASP A 336 -28.30 -3.74 -9.16
N PRO A 337 -29.64 -3.53 -9.29
CA PRO A 337 -30.19 -2.43 -10.08
C PRO A 337 -29.86 -1.02 -9.57
N ARG A 338 -29.25 -0.87 -8.38
CA ARG A 338 -28.75 0.43 -7.91
C ARG A 338 -27.40 0.78 -8.56
N HIS A 339 -26.73 -0.20 -9.14
CA HIS A 339 -25.40 -0.07 -9.72
C HIS A 339 -25.45 0.60 -11.11
N HIS A 340 -25.85 1.88 -11.13
CA HIS A 340 -26.04 2.65 -12.38
C HIS A 340 -24.80 2.66 -13.29
N TYR A 341 -23.59 2.51 -12.75
CA TYR A 341 -22.35 2.41 -13.51
C TYR A 341 -22.28 1.16 -14.40
N SER A 342 -22.66 -0.02 -13.91
CA SER A 342 -22.68 -1.22 -14.78
C SER A 342 -23.78 -1.12 -15.82
N GLY A 343 -24.95 -0.59 -15.42
CA GLY A 343 -26.06 -0.37 -16.34
C GLY A 343 -25.70 0.57 -17.49
N ILE A 344 -25.07 1.73 -17.22
CA ILE A 344 -24.68 2.67 -18.28
C ILE A 344 -23.61 2.06 -19.19
N ASN A 345 -22.64 1.32 -18.66
CA ASN A 345 -21.65 0.64 -19.51
C ASN A 345 -22.28 -0.46 -20.38
N ALA A 346 -23.19 -1.27 -19.83
CA ALA A 346 -23.94 -2.25 -20.61
C ALA A 346 -24.72 -1.58 -21.74
N LEU A 347 -25.42 -0.47 -21.47
CA LEU A 347 -26.17 0.29 -22.47
C LEU A 347 -25.25 0.90 -23.54
N THR A 348 -24.16 1.55 -23.13
CA THR A 348 -23.17 2.12 -24.05
C THR A 348 -22.64 1.04 -24.98
N LEU A 349 -22.16 -0.08 -24.45
CA LEU A 349 -21.60 -1.16 -25.28
C LEU A 349 -22.63 -1.82 -26.20
N GLN A 350 -23.88 -1.97 -25.77
CA GLN A 350 -24.97 -2.47 -26.63
C GLN A 350 -25.22 -1.54 -27.83
N LEU A 351 -25.31 -0.22 -27.58
CA LEU A 351 -25.49 0.77 -28.65
C LEU A 351 -24.27 0.86 -29.56
N LEU A 352 -23.06 0.72 -29.02
CA LEU A 352 -21.85 0.64 -29.83
C LEU A 352 -21.79 -0.64 -30.67
N ARG A 353 -22.29 -1.76 -30.15
CA ARG A 353 -22.38 -3.02 -30.90
C ARG A 353 -23.33 -2.88 -32.08
N GLN A 354 -24.49 -2.26 -31.87
CA GLN A 354 -25.44 -1.92 -32.93
C GLN A 354 -24.83 -0.97 -33.96
N HIS A 355 -24.15 0.09 -33.52
CA HIS A 355 -23.46 1.05 -34.39
C HIS A 355 -22.36 0.38 -35.24
N CYS A 356 -21.65 -0.59 -34.67
CA CYS A 356 -20.64 -1.38 -35.36
C CYS A 356 -21.23 -2.49 -36.26
N GLY A 357 -22.56 -2.55 -36.42
CA GLY A 357 -23.24 -3.53 -37.28
C GLY A 357 -23.34 -4.95 -36.69
N GLY A 358 -23.18 -5.08 -35.37
CA GLY A 358 -23.42 -6.33 -34.64
C GLY A 358 -24.88 -6.53 -34.25
N ASP A 359 -25.20 -7.75 -33.84
CA ASP A 359 -26.52 -8.08 -33.30
C ASP A 359 -26.68 -7.51 -31.89
N ALA A 360 -27.78 -6.79 -31.67
CA ALA A 360 -28.14 -6.20 -30.38
C ALA A 360 -29.68 -6.24 -30.23
N SER A 361 -30.15 -6.76 -29.10
CA SER A 361 -31.59 -6.87 -28.85
C SER A 361 -32.19 -5.51 -28.45
N GLN A 362 -33.11 -5.00 -29.26
CA GLN A 362 -33.79 -3.74 -28.99
C GLN A 362 -34.54 -3.77 -27.65
N SER A 363 -35.14 -4.89 -27.28
CA SER A 363 -35.85 -5.01 -25.99
C SER A 363 -34.90 -4.93 -24.79
N VAL A 364 -33.67 -5.44 -24.93
CA VAL A 364 -32.63 -5.31 -23.90
C VAL A 364 -32.18 -3.86 -23.79
N ILE A 365 -31.97 -3.18 -24.93
CA ILE A 365 -31.62 -1.74 -24.96
C ILE A 365 -32.71 -0.90 -24.27
N ASP A 366 -33.99 -1.11 -24.60
CA ASP A 366 -35.10 -0.35 -24.02
C ASP A 366 -35.20 -0.56 -22.50
N ASN A 367 -34.99 -1.79 -22.03
CA ASN A 367 -34.94 -2.11 -20.60
C ASN A 367 -33.76 -1.43 -19.89
N LEU A 368 -32.58 -1.42 -20.51
CA LEU A 368 -31.39 -0.75 -19.97
C LEU A 368 -31.59 0.77 -19.90
N ILE A 369 -32.20 1.40 -20.91
CA ILE A 369 -32.52 2.83 -20.89
C ILE A 369 -33.38 3.16 -19.66
N GLY A 370 -34.48 2.44 -19.46
CA GLY A 370 -35.38 2.66 -18.33
C GLY A 370 -34.70 2.40 -16.97
N GLY A 371 -33.94 1.31 -16.87
CA GLY A 371 -33.22 0.93 -15.66
C GLY A 371 -32.14 1.94 -15.26
N VAL A 372 -31.29 2.34 -16.22
CA VAL A 372 -30.21 3.32 -15.99
C VAL A 372 -30.78 4.69 -15.65
N LEU A 373 -31.86 5.12 -16.32
CA LEU A 373 -32.56 6.36 -16.00
C LEU A 373 -33.01 6.35 -14.54
N TRP A 374 -33.71 5.30 -14.11
CA TRP A 374 -34.19 5.19 -12.73
C TRP A 374 -33.05 5.14 -11.72
N ALA A 375 -32.03 4.31 -11.96
CA ALA A 375 -30.90 4.13 -11.06
C ALA A 375 -30.07 5.40 -10.89
N SER A 376 -29.77 6.11 -11.99
CA SER A 376 -28.98 7.34 -11.96
C SER A 376 -29.73 8.51 -11.31
N LEU A 377 -31.03 8.67 -11.57
CA LEU A 377 -31.83 9.74 -10.94
C LEU A 377 -32.05 9.49 -9.45
N THR A 378 -32.37 8.26 -9.04
CA THR A 378 -32.54 7.95 -7.61
C THR A 378 -31.23 8.08 -6.83
N ALA A 379 -30.07 7.77 -7.43
CA ALA A 379 -28.76 8.05 -6.85
C ALA A 379 -28.55 9.56 -6.62
N GLN A 380 -28.90 10.41 -7.60
CA GLN A 380 -28.84 11.87 -7.46
C GLN A 380 -29.81 12.42 -6.41
N GLU A 381 -30.98 11.81 -6.23
CA GLU A 381 -31.91 12.21 -5.17
C GLU A 381 -31.34 11.92 -3.77
N ARG A 382 -30.68 10.77 -3.60
CA ARG A 382 -30.00 10.40 -2.36
C ARG A 382 -28.81 11.31 -2.07
N ASN A 383 -28.05 11.68 -3.10
CA ASN A 383 -26.92 12.59 -2.99
C ASN A 383 -26.83 13.53 -4.20
N ARG A 384 -27.32 14.76 -4.05
CA ARG A 384 -27.32 15.77 -5.12
C ARG A 384 -25.93 16.22 -5.58
N LYS A 385 -24.88 15.91 -4.80
CA LYS A 385 -23.48 16.21 -5.14
C LYS A 385 -22.75 15.02 -5.76
N ASP A 386 -23.44 13.91 -6.01
CA ASP A 386 -22.84 12.74 -6.64
C ASP A 386 -22.52 13.02 -8.11
N TYR A 387 -21.23 13.26 -8.38
CA TYR A 387 -20.72 13.47 -9.72
C TYR A 387 -20.95 12.25 -10.62
N TRP A 388 -20.76 11.03 -10.13
CA TRP A 388 -20.81 9.81 -10.94
C TRP A 388 -22.23 9.46 -11.36
N ALA A 389 -23.20 9.67 -10.47
CA ALA A 389 -24.61 9.57 -10.81
C ALA A 389 -25.02 10.62 -11.85
N ARG A 390 -24.48 11.84 -11.76
CA ARG A 390 -24.71 12.91 -12.75
C ARG A 390 -24.04 12.61 -14.10
N ALA A 391 -22.83 12.07 -14.09
CA ALA A 391 -22.09 11.66 -15.29
C ALA A 391 -22.80 10.51 -16.00
N SER A 392 -23.26 9.50 -15.27
CA SER A 392 -24.03 8.38 -15.84
C SER A 392 -25.33 8.86 -16.52
N TYR A 393 -26.03 9.82 -15.90
CA TYR A 393 -27.22 10.43 -16.49
C TYR A 393 -26.91 11.31 -17.71
N ALA A 394 -25.81 12.06 -17.68
CA ALA A 394 -25.37 12.86 -18.82
C ALA A 394 -24.96 11.96 -20.00
N GLU A 395 -24.25 10.86 -19.75
CA GLU A 395 -23.91 9.85 -20.75
C GLU A 395 -25.18 9.22 -21.33
N LEU A 396 -26.15 8.81 -20.50
CA LEU A 396 -27.45 8.33 -20.97
C LEU A 396 -28.11 9.34 -21.93
N CYS A 397 -28.11 10.63 -21.58
CA CYS A 397 -28.65 11.66 -22.47
C CYS A 397 -27.88 11.74 -23.79
N LEU A 398 -26.55 11.60 -23.78
CA LEU A 398 -25.76 11.56 -25.00
C LEU A 398 -26.09 10.33 -25.85
N LEU A 399 -26.34 9.19 -25.23
CA LEU A 399 -26.67 7.96 -25.96
C LEU A 399 -28.01 8.07 -26.67
N VAL A 400 -29.06 8.62 -26.04
CA VAL A 400 -30.45 8.48 -26.55
C VAL A 400 -31.26 9.79 -26.69
N ASN A 401 -30.79 10.94 -26.21
CA ASN A 401 -31.54 12.21 -26.27
C ASN A 401 -31.02 13.17 -27.36
N PRO A 402 -31.83 14.15 -27.81
CA PRO A 402 -31.37 15.18 -28.75
C PRO A 402 -30.25 16.08 -28.21
N LEU A 403 -29.52 16.72 -29.13
CA LEU A 403 -28.36 17.58 -28.86
C LEU A 403 -28.56 18.63 -27.76
N ASP A 404 -29.71 19.28 -27.68
CA ASP A 404 -29.97 20.32 -26.67
C ASP A 404 -30.03 19.74 -25.24
N SER A 405 -30.56 18.53 -25.09
CA SER A 405 -30.54 17.81 -23.81
C SER A 405 -29.11 17.44 -23.42
N VAL A 406 -28.28 16.99 -24.38
CA VAL A 406 -26.87 16.66 -24.14
C VAL A 406 -26.11 17.88 -23.65
N ARG A 407 -26.26 19.03 -24.32
CA ARG A 407 -25.62 20.29 -23.91
C ARG A 407 -26.00 20.70 -22.49
N LYS A 408 -27.30 20.61 -22.16
CA LYS A 408 -27.81 20.93 -20.83
C LYS A 408 -27.21 20.02 -19.76
N GLU A 409 -27.28 18.71 -19.96
CA GLU A 409 -26.90 17.77 -18.90
C GLU A 409 -25.38 17.62 -18.74
N TYR A 410 -24.58 17.74 -19.80
CA TYR A 410 -23.13 17.89 -19.66
C TYR A 410 -22.75 19.21 -18.98
N GLY A 411 -23.48 20.30 -19.23
CA GLY A 411 -23.32 21.56 -18.50
C GLY A 411 -23.56 21.41 -16.99
N ASN A 412 -24.61 20.67 -16.62
CA ASN A 412 -24.90 20.35 -15.22
C ASN A 412 -23.82 19.44 -14.61
N MET A 413 -23.37 18.43 -15.35
CA MET A 413 -22.33 17.49 -14.92
C MET A 413 -21.00 18.20 -14.59
N VAL A 414 -20.51 19.07 -15.49
CA VAL A 414 -19.24 19.78 -15.25
C VAL A 414 -19.34 20.78 -14.09
N ALA A 415 -20.53 21.34 -13.84
CA ALA A 415 -20.76 22.20 -12.68
C ALA A 415 -20.66 21.43 -11.35
N THR A 416 -21.09 20.17 -11.30
CA THR A 416 -20.95 19.29 -10.13
C THR A 416 -19.50 18.84 -9.92
N ALA A 417 -18.66 18.82 -10.96
CA ALA A 417 -17.26 18.42 -10.87
C ALA A 417 -16.40 19.35 -9.99
N ASN A 418 -16.84 20.60 -9.76
CA ASN A 418 -16.13 21.57 -8.92
C ASN A 418 -14.63 21.72 -9.25
N ARG A 419 -14.30 21.78 -10.54
CA ARG A 419 -12.92 21.85 -11.09
C ARG A 419 -12.03 20.65 -10.78
N ASP A 420 -12.61 19.52 -10.38
CA ASP A 420 -11.90 18.25 -10.29
C ASP A 420 -11.45 17.82 -11.70
N TRP A 421 -10.18 18.11 -12.00
CA TRP A 421 -9.56 17.77 -13.28
C TRP A 421 -9.63 16.27 -13.55
N PHE A 422 -9.54 15.41 -12.53
CA PHE A 422 -9.56 13.97 -12.69
C PHE A 422 -10.96 13.44 -13.03
N ALA A 423 -11.99 13.95 -12.37
CA ALA A 423 -13.38 13.63 -12.69
C ALA A 423 -13.71 14.00 -14.15
N LEU A 424 -13.32 15.22 -14.55
CA LEU A 424 -13.52 15.71 -15.91
C LEU A 424 -12.73 14.91 -16.95
N ASP A 425 -11.47 14.56 -16.66
CA ASP A 425 -10.63 13.73 -17.53
C ASP A 425 -11.20 12.32 -17.71
N SER A 426 -11.83 11.75 -16.67
CA SER A 426 -12.56 10.48 -16.77
C SER A 426 -13.71 10.55 -17.79
N SER A 427 -14.58 11.56 -17.68
CA SER A 427 -15.67 11.78 -18.65
C SER A 427 -15.15 12.06 -20.06
N ARG A 428 -14.04 12.77 -20.17
CA ARG A 428 -13.36 13.04 -21.45
C ARG A 428 -12.90 11.74 -22.13
N GLN A 429 -12.42 10.74 -21.40
CA GLN A 429 -11.99 9.46 -21.97
C GLN A 429 -13.15 8.73 -22.67
N THR A 430 -14.32 8.65 -22.05
CA THR A 430 -15.53 8.06 -22.69
C THR A 430 -15.93 8.86 -23.94
N LEU A 431 -15.96 10.19 -23.86
CA LEU A 431 -16.28 11.02 -25.03
C LEU A 431 -15.27 10.86 -26.17
N THR A 432 -14.00 10.64 -25.83
CA THR A 432 -12.94 10.40 -26.80
C THR A 432 -13.13 9.04 -27.48
N LEU A 433 -13.51 8.00 -26.72
CA LEU A 433 -13.92 6.70 -27.28
C LEU A 433 -15.07 6.88 -28.29
N LEU A 434 -16.14 7.56 -27.92
CA LEU A 434 -17.30 7.76 -28.80
C LEU A 434 -16.95 8.55 -30.07
N ARG A 435 -16.07 9.56 -29.94
CA ARG A 435 -15.55 10.33 -31.07
C ARG A 435 -14.73 9.44 -32.00
N ASP A 436 -13.86 8.61 -31.44
CA ASP A 436 -12.92 7.77 -32.19
C ASP A 436 -13.62 6.70 -33.04
N ILE A 437 -14.87 6.35 -32.72
CA ILE A 437 -15.72 5.44 -33.51
C ILE A 437 -16.89 6.14 -34.22
N ASP A 438 -16.86 7.47 -34.31
CA ASP A 438 -17.87 8.29 -34.98
C ASP A 438 -19.31 8.05 -34.48
N PHE A 439 -19.47 7.82 -33.17
CA PHE A 439 -20.77 7.63 -32.55
C PHE A 439 -21.40 8.99 -32.22
N ARG A 440 -22.58 9.26 -32.80
CA ARG A 440 -23.36 10.50 -32.61
C ARG A 440 -22.48 11.77 -32.64
N PRO A 441 -21.84 12.07 -33.79
CA PRO A 441 -20.73 13.02 -33.86
C PRO A 441 -21.08 14.43 -33.39
N ALA A 442 -22.30 14.91 -33.63
CA ALA A 442 -22.72 16.25 -33.21
C ALA A 442 -22.86 16.35 -31.68
N GLU A 443 -23.49 15.36 -31.05
CA GLU A 443 -23.67 15.27 -29.60
C GLU A 443 -22.35 15.05 -28.88
N THR A 444 -21.55 14.11 -29.37
CA THR A 444 -20.23 13.79 -28.82
C THR A 444 -19.29 15.00 -28.91
N ALA A 445 -19.24 15.70 -30.05
CA ALA A 445 -18.43 16.90 -30.18
C ALA A 445 -18.88 18.03 -29.25
N ALA A 446 -20.20 18.23 -29.07
CA ALA A 446 -20.73 19.24 -28.16
C ALA A 446 -20.39 18.93 -26.69
N ALA A 447 -20.56 17.68 -26.26
CA ALA A 447 -20.20 17.25 -24.92
C ALA A 447 -18.69 17.37 -24.66
N LEU A 448 -17.86 16.95 -25.62
CA LEU A 448 -16.39 17.02 -25.52
C LEU A 448 -15.92 18.47 -25.40
N ALA A 449 -16.49 19.39 -26.20
CA ALA A 449 -16.17 20.82 -26.11
C ALA A 449 -16.54 21.45 -24.75
N ILE A 450 -17.60 20.98 -24.09
CA ILE A 450 -17.98 21.43 -22.74
C ILE A 450 -16.94 20.97 -21.72
N VAL A 451 -16.57 19.68 -21.76
CA VAL A 451 -15.60 19.09 -20.82
C VAL A 451 -14.19 19.68 -21.02
N ASP A 452 -13.71 19.78 -22.28
CA ASP A 452 -12.39 20.33 -22.59
C ASP A 452 -12.26 21.80 -22.15
N ARG A 453 -13.34 22.59 -22.28
CA ARG A 453 -13.36 23.98 -21.80
C ARG A 453 -13.19 24.06 -20.29
N GLU A 454 -13.82 23.15 -19.54
CA GLU A 454 -13.69 23.14 -18.08
C GLU A 454 -12.32 22.61 -17.64
N ILE A 455 -11.78 21.60 -18.33
CA ILE A 455 -10.41 21.11 -18.11
C ILE A 455 -9.39 22.23 -18.37
N ALA A 456 -9.54 23.03 -19.43
CA ALA A 456 -8.64 24.13 -19.76
C ALA A 456 -8.67 25.27 -18.72
N ARG A 457 -9.71 25.36 -17.89
CA ARG A 457 -9.77 26.30 -16.76
C ARG A 457 -9.05 25.78 -15.51
N SER A 458 -8.64 24.52 -15.51
CA SER A 458 -7.86 23.89 -14.46
C SER A 458 -6.40 23.80 -14.88
N THR A 459 -5.49 23.94 -13.92
CA THR A 459 -4.05 23.79 -14.18
C THR A 459 -3.67 22.32 -14.06
N PRO A 460 -3.08 21.68 -15.08
CA PRO A 460 -2.55 20.33 -14.93
C PRO A 460 -1.40 20.36 -13.90
N PRO A 461 -1.22 19.28 -13.12
CA PRO A 461 -0.14 19.21 -12.14
C PRO A 461 1.24 19.23 -12.83
N PHE A 462 2.24 19.80 -12.15
CA PHE A 462 3.64 19.73 -12.59
C PHE A 462 4.09 18.28 -12.69
N GLU A 463 4.80 17.94 -13.76
CA GLU A 463 5.37 16.61 -13.98
C GLU A 463 6.85 16.73 -14.40
N PRO A 464 7.79 16.19 -13.60
CA PRO A 464 9.21 16.26 -13.92
C PRO A 464 9.55 15.29 -15.05
N ARG A 465 10.55 15.67 -15.87
CA ARG A 465 11.16 14.82 -16.91
C ARG A 465 11.94 13.68 -16.29
N GLN A 466 12.75 13.97 -15.26
CA GLN A 466 13.42 12.98 -14.41
C GLN A 466 13.51 13.47 -12.97
N VAL A 467 13.71 12.54 -12.05
CA VAL A 467 13.91 12.81 -10.63
C VAL A 467 15.32 12.41 -10.22
N LEU A 468 16.11 13.38 -9.82
CA LEU A 468 17.48 13.23 -9.32
C LEU A 468 17.41 13.06 -7.81
N LEU A 469 17.61 11.82 -7.35
CA LEU A 469 17.61 11.46 -5.94
C LEU A 469 19.06 11.41 -5.43
N PHE A 470 19.33 12.01 -4.28
CA PHE A 470 20.65 11.98 -3.67
C PHE A 470 20.63 11.39 -2.26
N SER A 471 21.69 10.67 -1.91
CA SER A 471 22.05 10.30 -0.54
C SER A 471 23.57 10.12 -0.47
N GLY A 472 24.22 10.66 0.56
CA GLY A 472 25.67 10.55 0.66
C GLY A 472 26.20 10.84 2.06
N HIS A 473 27.53 10.78 2.18
CA HIS A 473 28.20 11.10 3.43
C HIS A 473 28.15 12.59 3.73
N MET A 474 27.95 12.91 5.01
CA MET A 474 28.28 14.22 5.57
C MET A 474 29.80 14.38 5.65
N ILE A 475 30.28 15.63 5.69
CA ILE A 475 31.66 15.92 6.07
C ILE A 475 31.90 15.33 7.46
N ASP A 476 33.04 14.69 7.61
CA ASP A 476 33.44 14.09 8.88
C ASP A 476 33.55 15.17 9.97
N GLY A 477 33.03 14.84 11.16
CA GLY A 477 33.34 15.60 12.36
C GLY A 477 34.83 15.48 12.72
N PRO A 478 35.37 16.40 13.53
CA PRO A 478 36.81 16.51 13.78
C PRO A 478 37.46 15.23 14.32
N ASP A 479 36.72 14.40 15.06
CA ASP A 479 37.25 13.21 15.74
C ASP A 479 36.85 11.88 15.07
N ARG A 480 36.35 11.90 13.82
CA ARG A 480 35.86 10.68 13.19
C ARG A 480 37.01 9.74 12.77
N VAL A 481 37.03 8.52 13.33
CA VAL A 481 37.95 7.45 12.96
C VAL A 481 37.18 6.16 12.63
N PRO A 482 37.38 5.53 11.45
CA PRO A 482 38.16 6.02 10.31
C PRO A 482 37.42 7.15 9.56
N PRO A 483 38.16 8.01 8.83
CA PRO A 483 37.57 9.02 7.96
C PRO A 483 36.75 8.38 6.84
N ARG A 484 35.62 9.00 6.49
CA ARG A 484 34.74 8.58 5.38
C ARG A 484 34.60 9.67 4.32
N PHE A 485 34.49 10.93 4.73
CA PHE A 485 34.47 12.10 3.86
C PHE A 485 35.13 13.31 4.55
N PRO A 486 36.46 13.41 4.50
CA PRO A 486 37.21 14.54 5.07
C PRO A 486 36.93 15.85 4.33
N ALA A 487 37.00 16.98 5.03
CA ALA A 487 36.78 18.32 4.47
C ALA A 487 37.70 18.65 3.29
N GLU A 488 38.94 18.16 3.29
CA GLU A 488 39.90 18.38 2.19
C GLU A 488 39.44 17.76 0.86
N ARG A 489 38.54 16.79 0.90
CA ARG A 489 38.02 16.07 -0.28
C ARG A 489 36.75 16.69 -0.85
N GLU A 490 36.27 17.79 -0.25
CA GLU A 490 35.04 18.49 -0.66
C GLU A 490 35.04 18.86 -2.15
N ALA A 491 36.13 19.45 -2.66
CA ALA A 491 36.22 19.88 -4.05
C ALA A 491 36.14 18.72 -5.05
N LEU A 492 36.77 17.58 -4.73
CA LEU A 492 36.71 16.37 -5.57
C LEU A 492 35.30 15.78 -5.59
N ALA A 493 34.62 15.76 -4.44
CA ALA A 493 33.22 15.32 -4.36
C ALA A 493 32.30 16.25 -5.16
N ALA A 494 32.50 17.58 -5.06
CA ALA A 494 31.73 18.57 -5.81
C ALA A 494 31.88 18.38 -7.32
N GLU A 495 33.11 18.16 -7.79
CA GLU A 495 33.40 17.90 -9.20
C GLU A 495 32.76 16.59 -9.67
N GLY A 496 32.90 15.50 -8.91
CA GLY A 496 32.28 14.21 -9.24
C GLY A 496 30.76 14.28 -9.33
N ILE A 497 30.12 15.02 -8.41
CA ILE A 497 28.67 15.27 -8.45
C ILE A 497 28.29 16.12 -9.66
N ALA A 498 29.04 17.18 -9.99
CA ALA A 498 28.79 18.01 -11.15
C ALA A 498 28.88 17.20 -12.46
N GLN A 499 29.94 16.39 -12.62
CA GLN A 499 30.11 15.52 -13.77
C GLN A 499 28.97 14.49 -13.90
N ALA A 500 28.54 13.90 -12.78
CA ALA A 500 27.39 13.00 -12.77
C ALA A 500 26.10 13.69 -13.25
N LEU A 501 25.84 14.92 -12.78
CA LEU A 501 24.68 15.70 -13.21
C LEU A 501 24.73 16.09 -14.68
N ASP A 502 25.92 16.38 -15.22
CA ASP A 502 26.11 16.68 -16.64
C ASP A 502 25.85 15.45 -17.51
N GLN A 503 26.34 14.27 -17.10
CA GLN A 503 26.05 13.00 -17.79
C GLN A 503 24.57 12.65 -17.78
N LEU A 504 23.86 13.02 -16.71
CA LEU A 504 22.41 12.87 -16.60
C LEU A 504 21.62 13.96 -17.35
N GLY A 505 22.31 14.97 -17.90
CA GLY A 505 21.71 16.11 -18.59
C GLY A 505 20.72 16.89 -17.72
N ALA A 506 21.05 17.10 -16.45
CA ALA A 506 20.18 17.75 -15.48
C ALA A 506 19.80 19.20 -15.89
N GLY A 507 18.52 19.58 -15.76
CA GLY A 507 18.05 20.92 -16.14
C GLY A 507 16.66 21.33 -15.62
N PRO A 508 16.07 22.45 -16.11
CA PRO A 508 14.84 23.05 -15.57
C PRO A 508 13.56 22.21 -15.62
N GLY A 509 13.54 21.14 -16.42
CA GLY A 509 12.44 20.19 -16.45
C GLY A 509 12.52 19.09 -15.38
N ASP A 510 13.57 19.08 -14.56
CA ASP A 510 13.86 18.00 -13.61
C ASP A 510 13.57 18.40 -12.16
N LEU A 511 13.46 17.40 -11.28
CA LEU A 511 13.28 17.57 -9.83
C LEU A 511 14.46 16.94 -9.08
N ALA A 512 15.06 17.65 -8.14
CA ALA A 512 16.07 17.16 -7.22
C ALA A 512 15.52 16.95 -5.80
N LEU A 513 15.83 15.80 -5.20
CA LEU A 513 15.41 15.39 -3.86
C LEU A 513 16.63 15.03 -3.00
N ALA A 514 16.77 15.69 -1.84
CA ALA A 514 17.86 15.49 -0.87
C ALA A 514 17.46 15.99 0.53
N GLN A 515 18.24 15.61 1.56
CA GLN A 515 18.03 16.08 2.94
C GLN A 515 18.70 17.43 3.25
N ALA A 516 19.60 17.89 2.38
CA ALA A 516 20.40 19.12 2.58
C ALA A 516 21.35 19.10 3.78
N ALA A 517 21.84 17.92 4.18
CA ALA A 517 22.91 17.81 5.17
C ALA A 517 24.24 18.40 4.64
N ASN A 518 25.17 18.73 5.55
CA ASN A 518 26.50 19.17 5.15
C ASN A 518 27.20 18.11 4.29
N GLY A 519 28.13 18.51 3.42
CA GLY A 519 28.81 17.59 2.52
C GLY A 519 27.98 17.26 1.29
N GLY A 520 27.78 15.97 1.00
CA GLY A 520 27.26 15.50 -0.28
C GLY A 520 25.91 16.11 -0.68
N ASP A 521 24.96 16.16 0.25
CA ASP A 521 23.60 16.64 -0.02
C ASP A 521 23.59 18.11 -0.47
N LEU A 522 24.26 19.01 0.26
CA LEU A 522 24.35 20.42 -0.12
C LEU A 522 25.14 20.63 -1.41
N LEU A 523 26.24 19.89 -1.61
CA LEU A 523 27.00 19.94 -2.88
C LEU A 523 26.13 19.57 -4.08
N PHE A 524 25.30 18.53 -3.94
CA PHE A 524 24.35 18.11 -4.96
C PHE A 524 23.25 19.14 -5.22
N LEU A 525 22.66 19.72 -4.19
CA LEU A 525 21.60 20.72 -4.33
C LEU A 525 22.13 22.00 -4.99
N GLU A 526 23.33 22.46 -4.62
CA GLU A 526 23.97 23.61 -5.26
C GLU A 526 24.25 23.37 -6.74
N ALA A 527 24.77 22.18 -7.09
CA ALA A 527 25.05 21.81 -8.46
C ALA A 527 23.76 21.66 -9.30
N CYS A 528 22.68 21.13 -8.71
CA CYS A 528 21.35 21.10 -9.32
C CYS A 528 20.81 22.52 -9.57
N ARG A 529 20.91 23.41 -8.57
CA ARG A 529 20.48 24.81 -8.69
C ARG A 529 21.21 25.56 -9.79
N ALA A 530 22.52 25.36 -9.91
CA ALA A 530 23.32 25.97 -10.97
C ALA A 530 22.85 25.57 -12.39
N ARG A 531 22.15 24.43 -12.51
CA ARG A 531 21.55 23.92 -13.76
C ARG A 531 20.06 24.26 -13.90
N GLY A 532 19.51 25.05 -12.98
CA GLY A 532 18.09 25.44 -12.97
C GLY A 532 17.14 24.31 -12.58
N VAL A 533 17.65 23.19 -12.03
CA VAL A 533 16.82 22.07 -11.58
C VAL A 533 15.93 22.52 -10.41
N ARG A 534 14.66 22.11 -10.42
CA ARG A 534 13.74 22.39 -9.32
C ARG A 534 14.14 21.57 -8.09
N LEU A 535 14.25 22.22 -6.94
CA LEU A 535 14.68 21.58 -5.69
C LEU A 535 13.49 21.33 -4.76
N GLN A 536 13.47 20.17 -4.10
CA GLN A 536 12.58 19.88 -2.98
C GLN A 536 13.36 19.18 -1.87
N LEU A 537 13.47 19.87 -0.73
CA LEU A 537 14.16 19.36 0.46
C LEU A 537 13.18 18.59 1.35
N LEU A 538 13.61 17.44 1.86
CA LEU A 538 12.91 16.62 2.86
C LEU A 538 13.81 16.51 4.09
N LEU A 539 13.44 17.15 5.20
CA LEU A 539 14.27 17.23 6.40
C LEU A 539 13.83 16.21 7.46
N PRO A 540 14.75 15.48 8.11
CA PRO A 540 14.42 14.52 9.17
C PRO A 540 13.97 15.18 10.49
N PHE A 541 14.29 16.46 10.69
CA PHE A 541 13.98 17.21 11.91
C PHE A 541 13.45 18.60 11.55
N GLU A 542 12.89 19.30 12.54
CA GLU A 542 12.66 20.74 12.43
C GLU A 542 13.98 21.47 12.16
N GLU A 543 13.92 22.58 11.44
CA GLU A 543 15.11 23.28 10.93
C GLU A 543 16.16 23.62 12.01
N PRO A 544 15.82 24.11 13.21
CA PRO A 544 16.81 24.37 14.25
C PRO A 544 17.58 23.11 14.68
N GLU A 545 16.87 22.01 14.96
CA GLU A 545 17.48 20.73 15.33
C GLU A 545 18.28 20.15 14.15
N PHE A 546 17.77 20.28 12.93
CA PHE A 546 18.45 19.82 11.73
C PHE A 546 19.80 20.51 11.54
N ILE A 547 19.85 21.83 11.74
CA ILE A 547 21.10 22.61 11.67
C ILE A 547 22.10 22.10 12.70
N GLU A 548 21.69 21.91 13.96
CA GLU A 548 22.58 21.41 15.00
C GLU A 548 23.14 20.03 14.69
N ARG A 549 22.28 19.10 14.24
CA ARG A 549 22.63 17.68 14.09
C ARG A 549 23.25 17.31 12.76
N SER A 550 22.95 18.07 11.70
CA SER A 550 23.27 17.69 10.31
C SER A 550 24.03 18.77 9.55
N ILE A 551 24.22 19.96 10.12
CA ILE A 551 25.01 21.05 9.50
C ILE A 551 26.23 21.38 10.36
N LEU A 552 26.01 21.72 11.63
CA LEU A 552 27.06 22.23 12.53
C LEU A 552 28.05 21.16 13.02
N VAL A 553 27.69 19.87 12.90
CA VAL A 553 28.56 18.74 13.26
C VAL A 553 29.80 18.59 12.36
N ALA A 554 29.83 19.25 11.20
CA ALA A 554 30.99 19.26 10.32
C ALA A 554 32.16 20.03 10.93
N SER A 555 33.39 19.65 10.56
CA SER A 555 34.61 20.38 10.97
C SER A 555 34.59 21.88 10.62
N ASN A 556 33.85 22.27 9.58
CA ASN A 556 33.61 23.66 9.15
C ASN A 556 32.11 24.03 9.17
N GLY A 557 31.36 23.62 10.20
CA GLY A 557 29.90 23.73 10.29
C GLY A 557 29.29 25.10 9.98
N GLU A 558 29.93 26.20 10.38
CA GLU A 558 29.40 27.55 10.12
C GLU A 558 29.39 27.91 8.63
N GLN A 559 30.40 27.45 7.87
CA GLN A 559 30.44 27.62 6.42
C GLN A 559 29.32 26.83 5.75
N TRP A 560 29.05 25.60 6.22
CA TRP A 560 27.92 24.81 5.74
C TRP A 560 26.57 25.41 6.09
N ARG A 561 26.43 26.08 7.24
CA ARG A 561 25.22 26.80 7.62
C ARG A 561 24.90 27.95 6.67
N GLN A 562 25.92 28.72 6.28
CA GLN A 562 25.75 29.79 5.28
C GLN A 562 25.29 29.22 3.92
N ARG A 563 25.87 28.10 3.49
CA ARG A 563 25.48 27.39 2.25
C ARG A 563 24.06 26.85 2.31
N TYR A 564 23.68 26.24 3.43
CA TYR A 564 22.32 25.79 3.69
C TYR A 564 21.31 26.92 3.51
N PHE A 565 21.53 28.07 4.16
CA PHE A 565 20.66 29.24 4.01
C PHE A 565 20.67 29.81 2.59
N ALA A 566 21.81 29.78 1.91
CA ALA A 566 21.88 30.20 0.51
C ALA A 566 21.02 29.30 -0.40
N VAL A 567 21.01 27.98 -0.17
CA VAL A 567 20.16 27.04 -0.91
C VAL A 567 18.69 27.23 -0.57
N THR A 568 18.34 27.31 0.72
CA THR A 568 16.94 27.35 1.17
C THR A 568 16.25 28.67 0.83
N ALA A 569 16.97 29.81 0.85
CA ALA A 569 16.45 31.11 0.45
C ALA A 569 16.02 31.18 -1.02
N ALA A 570 16.53 30.28 -1.87
CA ALA A 570 16.26 30.23 -3.31
C ALA A 570 15.21 29.17 -3.71
N LEU A 571 14.57 28.50 -2.74
CA LEU A 571 13.61 27.43 -3.04
C LEU A 571 12.28 27.97 -3.56
N GLU A 572 11.78 27.37 -4.63
CA GLU A 572 10.40 27.60 -5.11
C GLU A 572 9.34 26.96 -4.21
N VAL A 573 9.73 25.90 -3.50
CA VAL A 573 8.85 25.13 -2.60
C VAL A 573 9.54 25.00 -1.26
N ALA A 574 8.82 25.30 -0.19
CA ALA A 574 9.34 25.19 1.17
C ALA A 574 9.87 23.77 1.45
N PRO A 575 10.93 23.64 2.27
CA PRO A 575 11.34 22.34 2.80
C PRO A 575 10.18 21.64 3.48
N ARG A 576 10.11 20.31 3.32
CA ARG A 576 9.12 19.48 3.99
C ARG A 576 9.75 18.81 5.20
N ILE A 577 9.08 18.93 6.34
CA ILE A 577 9.61 18.49 7.64
C ILE A 577 8.99 17.16 8.02
N MET A 578 9.80 16.12 8.19
CA MET A 578 9.31 14.75 8.37
C MET A 578 8.36 14.59 9.57
N PRO A 579 8.64 15.15 10.77
CA PRO A 579 7.67 15.15 11.88
C PRO A 579 6.31 15.77 11.57
N ASP A 580 6.26 16.84 10.77
CA ASP A 580 5.01 17.51 10.41
C ASP A 580 4.18 16.68 9.42
N GLU A 581 4.86 16.04 8.47
CA GLU A 581 4.21 15.33 7.37
C GLU A 581 3.85 13.88 7.73
N LEU A 582 4.75 13.19 8.45
CA LEU A 582 4.62 11.77 8.78
C LEU A 582 4.39 11.50 10.27
N GLY A 583 4.56 12.51 11.12
CA GLY A 583 4.42 12.37 12.57
C GLY A 583 5.68 11.94 13.32
N PRO A 584 5.55 11.63 14.62
CA PRO A 584 6.68 11.18 15.44
C PRO A 584 7.25 9.87 14.91
N LEU A 585 8.49 9.58 15.31
CA LEU A 585 9.15 8.33 14.94
C LEU A 585 8.37 7.13 15.50
N PRO A 586 8.11 6.09 14.68
CA PRO A 586 7.57 4.84 15.17
C PRO A 586 8.46 4.25 16.26
N LYS A 587 7.86 3.52 17.19
CA LYS A 587 8.57 2.81 18.26
C LYS A 587 8.45 1.30 18.06
N SER A 588 9.47 0.54 18.44
CA SER A 588 9.38 -0.92 18.56
C SER A 588 8.41 -1.33 19.68
N LEU A 589 8.01 -2.61 19.78
CA LEU A 589 7.21 -3.08 20.93
C LEU A 589 7.92 -2.85 22.26
N ARG A 590 9.26 -2.73 22.25
CA ARG A 590 10.10 -2.42 23.40
C ARG A 590 10.24 -0.91 23.66
N GLY A 591 9.61 -0.05 22.86
CA GLY A 591 9.60 1.40 23.03
C GLY A 591 10.79 2.15 22.40
N GLU A 592 11.68 1.46 21.67
CA GLU A 592 12.84 2.08 21.02
C GLU A 592 12.41 2.83 19.75
N PRO A 593 12.77 4.12 19.59
CA PRO A 593 12.39 4.89 18.40
C PRO A 593 13.18 4.45 17.16
N ALA A 594 12.52 4.47 16.00
CA ALA A 594 13.16 4.29 14.71
C ALA A 594 14.23 5.36 14.41
N ASN A 595 15.19 5.05 13.55
CA ASN A 595 16.20 6.02 13.14
C ASN A 595 15.61 7.07 12.18
N ALA A 596 15.69 8.35 12.57
CA ALA A 596 15.11 9.45 11.79
C ALA A 596 15.74 9.63 10.40
N PHE A 597 17.06 9.42 10.26
CA PHE A 597 17.74 9.54 8.98
C PHE A 597 17.37 8.40 8.03
N GLU A 598 17.26 7.18 8.56
CA GLU A 598 16.81 6.01 7.80
C GLU A 598 15.36 6.18 7.32
N ARG A 599 14.47 6.67 8.19
CA ARG A 599 13.09 7.01 7.84
C ARG A 599 13.02 8.10 6.76
N CYS A 600 13.82 9.16 6.89
CA CYS A 600 13.84 10.25 5.91
C CYS A 600 14.41 9.80 4.56
N ASN A 601 15.38 8.88 4.54
CA ASN A 601 15.88 8.25 3.32
C ASN A 601 14.82 7.39 2.61
N LEU A 602 14.02 6.62 3.36
CA LEU A 602 12.87 5.90 2.80
C LEU A 602 11.85 6.88 2.23
N TRP A 603 11.59 7.98 2.93
CA TRP A 603 10.68 9.02 2.48
C TRP A 603 11.14 9.69 1.18
N LEU A 604 12.43 10.00 1.06
CA LEU A 604 13.05 10.48 -0.18
C LEU A 604 12.91 9.46 -1.32
N LEU A 605 13.21 8.19 -1.06
CA LEU A 605 13.11 7.12 -2.04
C LEU A 605 11.69 6.95 -2.56
N TYR A 606 10.70 6.84 -1.67
CA TYR A 606 9.31 6.68 -2.04
C TYR A 606 8.75 7.91 -2.74
N THR A 607 9.14 9.11 -2.32
CA THR A 607 8.81 10.36 -3.02
C THR A 607 9.38 10.35 -4.45
N ALA A 608 10.61 9.87 -4.65
CA ALA A 608 11.21 9.76 -5.98
C ALA A 608 10.50 8.72 -6.85
N LEU A 609 10.25 7.52 -6.33
CA LEU A 609 9.60 6.42 -7.05
C LEU A 609 8.18 6.76 -7.49
N ALA A 610 7.47 7.60 -6.71
CA ALA A 610 6.13 8.04 -7.05
C ALA A 610 6.04 9.05 -8.21
N TRP A 611 7.17 9.51 -8.74
CA TRP A 611 7.19 10.18 -10.04
C TRP A 611 7.34 9.19 -11.22
N GLY A 612 7.45 7.90 -10.91
CA GLY A 612 7.63 6.81 -11.87
C GLY A 612 9.04 6.22 -11.78
N VAL A 613 9.13 4.90 -11.63
CA VAL A 613 10.37 4.13 -11.50
C VAL A 613 11.38 4.46 -12.61
N ARG A 614 10.91 4.66 -13.85
CA ARG A 614 11.76 5.01 -15.01
C ARG A 614 12.31 6.44 -14.95
N LYS A 615 11.73 7.34 -14.15
CA LYS A 615 12.19 8.73 -14.03
C LYS A 615 13.30 8.90 -13.01
N VAL A 616 13.44 7.97 -12.06
CA VAL A 616 14.44 8.06 -10.99
C VAL A 616 15.86 7.89 -11.52
N ARG A 617 16.76 8.76 -11.06
CA ARG A 617 18.22 8.68 -11.21
C ARG A 617 18.81 8.87 -9.83
N PHE A 618 19.45 7.84 -9.29
CA PHE A 618 20.07 7.93 -7.97
C PHE A 618 21.55 8.26 -8.11
N VAL A 619 21.98 9.33 -7.45
CA VAL A 619 23.38 9.72 -7.31
C VAL A 619 23.75 9.54 -5.85
N CYS A 620 24.80 8.77 -5.56
CA CYS A 620 25.23 8.59 -4.17
C CYS A 620 26.73 8.77 -4.00
N LEU A 621 27.10 9.48 -2.93
CA LEU A 621 28.48 9.66 -2.48
C LEU A 621 28.71 8.77 -1.27
N TRP A 622 29.24 7.57 -1.49
CA TRP A 622 29.23 6.50 -0.49
C TRP A 622 30.47 5.62 -0.59
N ASN A 623 31.02 5.18 0.55
CA ASN A 623 32.25 4.37 0.62
C ASN A 623 32.00 2.86 0.51
N GLY A 624 30.78 2.43 0.16
CA GLY A 624 30.42 1.01 0.14
C GLY A 624 30.22 0.37 1.53
N GLY A 625 30.32 1.13 2.63
CA GLY A 625 30.20 0.61 4.01
C GLY A 625 28.98 1.16 4.78
N GLY A 626 28.33 0.33 5.60
CA GLY A 626 27.14 0.67 6.39
C GLY A 626 26.17 -0.53 6.51
N GLY A 627 25.39 -0.61 7.58
CA GLY A 627 24.61 -1.79 7.97
C GLY A 627 23.40 -2.12 7.07
N ASP A 628 22.87 -3.34 7.26
CA ASP A 628 21.79 -3.96 6.47
C ASP A 628 20.38 -3.47 6.84
N GLY A 629 20.27 -2.40 7.63
CA GLY A 629 19.00 -1.83 8.08
C GLY A 629 18.23 -1.10 6.97
N PRO A 630 16.89 -1.12 7.00
CA PRO A 630 16.06 -0.39 6.04
C PRO A 630 16.32 1.13 6.16
N GLY A 631 16.48 1.81 5.03
CA GLY A 631 16.69 3.27 4.98
C GLY A 631 18.14 3.76 5.05
N GLY A 632 19.13 2.89 5.24
CA GLY A 632 20.54 3.26 5.06
C GLY A 632 20.90 3.57 3.60
N THR A 633 22.03 4.24 3.34
CA THR A 633 22.52 4.50 1.97
C THR A 633 22.74 3.22 1.17
N ALA A 634 23.18 2.13 1.83
CA ALA A 634 23.28 0.80 1.23
C ALA A 634 21.92 0.23 0.79
N HIS A 635 20.91 0.36 1.66
CA HIS A 635 19.53 -0.03 1.35
C HIS A 635 18.98 0.77 0.16
N MET A 636 19.14 2.10 0.15
CA MET A 636 18.71 2.95 -0.98
C MET A 636 19.42 2.55 -2.28
N TYR A 637 20.74 2.31 -2.23
CA TYR A 637 21.51 1.84 -3.38
C TYR A 637 20.94 0.53 -3.93
N ASN A 638 20.76 -0.46 -3.07
CA ASN A 638 20.25 -1.78 -3.46
C ASN A 638 18.83 -1.68 -4.03
N GLU A 639 17.96 -0.92 -3.38
CA GLU A 639 16.56 -0.81 -3.78
C GLU A 639 16.39 -0.06 -5.11
N VAL A 640 17.11 1.06 -5.30
CA VAL A 640 17.09 1.76 -6.59
C VAL A 640 17.76 0.92 -7.69
N LYS A 641 18.86 0.25 -7.40
CA LYS A 641 19.52 -0.65 -8.36
C LYS A 641 18.60 -1.78 -8.78
N ARG A 642 17.91 -2.41 -7.83
CA ARG A 642 16.94 -3.49 -8.07
C ARG A 642 15.77 -3.03 -8.93
N ARG A 643 15.18 -1.87 -8.65
CA ARG A 643 13.98 -1.38 -9.35
C ARG A 643 14.26 -0.66 -10.67
N THR A 644 15.36 0.07 -10.76
CA THR A 644 15.62 1.01 -11.87
C THR A 644 16.87 0.67 -12.67
N GLY A 645 17.86 0.02 -12.05
CA GLY A 645 19.21 -0.15 -12.60
C GLY A 645 20.02 1.15 -12.78
N ARG A 646 19.49 2.32 -12.40
CA ARG A 646 20.05 3.64 -12.73
C ARG A 646 20.65 4.32 -11.51
N VAL A 647 21.84 3.84 -11.14
CA VAL A 647 22.61 4.36 -10.02
C VAL A 647 23.95 4.90 -10.50
N THR A 648 24.26 6.13 -10.12
CA THR A 648 25.60 6.73 -10.25
C THR A 648 26.25 6.72 -8.88
N TRP A 649 27.17 5.78 -8.67
CA TRP A 649 27.86 5.61 -7.40
C TRP A 649 29.23 6.29 -7.46
N LEU A 650 29.40 7.34 -6.68
CA LEU A 650 30.66 8.02 -6.44
C LEU A 650 31.33 7.34 -5.22
N ASP A 651 32.15 6.32 -5.49
CA ASP A 651 32.84 5.56 -4.44
C ASP A 651 33.98 6.40 -3.85
N THR A 652 33.76 6.88 -2.63
CA THR A 652 34.73 7.74 -1.92
C THR A 652 36.08 7.08 -1.64
N ARG A 653 36.19 5.76 -1.75
CA ARG A 653 37.46 5.03 -1.62
C ARG A 653 38.33 5.09 -2.88
N THR A 654 37.72 5.40 -4.02
CA THR A 654 38.38 5.47 -5.33
C THR A 654 38.42 6.88 -5.90
N LEU A 655 37.54 7.74 -5.41
CA LEU A 655 37.45 9.14 -5.83
C LEU A 655 38.64 9.97 -5.33
N TRP A 656 39.38 9.49 -4.31
CA TRP A 656 40.54 10.19 -3.75
C TRP A 656 41.52 9.33 -2.96
#